data_AF-A0A510DVV3-F1
#
_entry.id   AF-A0A510DVV3-F1
#
_cell.length_a   1.000
_cell.length_b   1.000
_cell.length_c   1.000
_cell.angle_alpha   90.00
_cell.angle_beta   90.00
_cell.angle_gamma   90.00
#
_symmetry.space_group_name_H-M   'P 1'
#
loop_
_entity.id
_entity.type
_entity.pdbx_description
1 polymer ?
#
loop_
_entity_poly.entity_id
_entity_poly.type
_entity_poly.pdbx_seq_one_letter_code
_entity_poly.pdbx_strand_id
1 'polypeptide(L)'
;MIPSGCGVFGVIRKDGKKKIPGSTVVKAIEKVRHRGSDKGAGFATFNLGEGNVYSLKAFLEGDPSRIMRMLNEHGLQVTSMNASYERGSFCNCSIMTLGDVNRLKKAVRNINEVLWDDSRGKGRIYSVGTSVSVFKDVGYPADVARKYNVELMEGDMWLAHTRQPTNSPGFYPYWSHPFSTFNIAIVHNGDVSSFGANVEFLQNRGWESFVGTDSEVIAFLFQELLEEGIPLEEAVKIVLNPSRRSSALPSVKDYLYRNARLDGPFTAVIGYDSMDDLYLVGIADRSKFRPAIIGEDDDAFYVASEESEIREVSPNAKIWTLKPGSYFLASLKRGVISRGREDDEVMSFSPPPTFETDFFDIDAINLSSEELNSRLEELSWKGKLTIKGVNGQRFIGNTLPFKGIKGLEVHLYGVVGNSMANLNEGNTFHVHGNVQDDCCDTMHGGKVVVDGDARDVIGQTFQGGVIVVKGNAGNRVGIQMREYQNKKPYLIIGGMVDDYLGEYMAGGVTVVLDLKSKDARVGNFVGTGMVGGKIYLRGKVSPSKLGLQPPRFEFVRLLKALLMEKMITEEEMKDLSKMEYLEAMKKMQGKAKEYAKRLFEEKVGIPTFEYRELSEGEFKEISSCADEVKEYGEYLKEKFTVVYPSK
;
A
#
# COMPACT_ATOMS: atom_id res chain seq x y z
N MET A 1 22.35 3.37 -3.60
CA MET A 1 21.20 3.25 -2.69
C MET A 1 21.14 1.88 -2.00
N ILE A 2 20.75 1.84 -0.72
CA ILE A 2 20.38 0.61 0.01
C ILE A 2 18.93 0.27 -0.39
N PRO A 3 18.59 -0.98 -0.71
CA PRO A 3 17.21 -1.39 -1.03
C PRO A 3 16.22 -1.02 0.09
N SER A 4 15.04 -0.52 -0.28
CA SER A 4 14.02 -0.05 0.67
C SER A 4 12.85 -1.02 0.87
N GLY A 5 12.71 -2.05 0.03
CA GLY A 5 11.64 -3.07 0.13
C GLY A 5 11.35 -3.77 -1.20
N CYS A 6 10.25 -4.51 -1.33
CA CYS A 6 9.85 -4.99 -2.65
C CYS A 6 9.13 -3.89 -3.45
N GLY A 7 9.09 -4.06 -4.78
CA GLY A 7 8.19 -3.33 -5.68
C GLY A 7 7.23 -4.31 -6.36
N VAL A 8 5.96 -3.94 -6.40
CA VAL A 8 4.86 -4.65 -7.07
C VAL A 8 4.21 -3.76 -8.11
N PHE A 9 3.88 -4.35 -9.25
CA PHE A 9 3.11 -3.72 -10.31
C PHE A 9 2.10 -4.73 -10.89
N GLY A 10 0.91 -4.27 -11.22
CA GLY A 10 -0.09 -5.05 -11.94
C GLY A 10 -0.93 -4.16 -12.84
N VAL A 11 -1.31 -4.69 -13.99
CA VAL A 11 -2.10 -3.97 -14.99
C VAL A 11 -3.02 -4.94 -15.71
N ILE A 12 -4.27 -4.53 -15.92
CA ILE A 12 -5.28 -5.27 -16.68
C ILE A 12 -5.93 -4.31 -17.68
N ARG A 13 -6.03 -4.74 -18.94
CA ARG A 13 -6.69 -3.92 -19.96
C ARG A 13 -8.20 -3.86 -19.74
N LYS A 14 -8.83 -2.80 -20.21
CA LYS A 14 -10.28 -2.70 -20.30
C LYS A 14 -10.81 -3.56 -21.46
N ASP A 15 -12.09 -3.94 -21.38
CA ASP A 15 -12.72 -4.72 -22.45
C ASP A 15 -12.64 -3.99 -23.81
N GLY A 16 -12.42 -4.77 -24.87
CA GLY A 16 -12.23 -4.25 -26.23
C GLY A 16 -10.92 -3.48 -26.50
N LYS A 17 -10.07 -3.26 -25.49
CA LYS A 17 -8.76 -2.61 -25.67
C LYS A 17 -7.68 -3.59 -26.09
N LYS A 18 -6.57 -3.06 -26.61
CA LYS A 18 -5.44 -3.88 -27.07
C LYS A 18 -4.77 -4.60 -25.89
N LYS A 19 -4.14 -5.74 -26.19
CA LYS A 19 -3.25 -6.41 -25.23
C LYS A 19 -2.10 -5.50 -24.84
N ILE A 20 -1.68 -5.62 -23.60
CA ILE A 20 -0.63 -4.81 -23.00
C ILE A 20 0.73 -5.40 -23.41
N PRO A 21 1.60 -4.62 -24.07
CA PRO A 21 2.95 -5.05 -24.40
C PRO A 21 3.78 -5.28 -23.14
N GLY A 22 4.56 -6.35 -23.11
CA GLY A 22 5.46 -6.66 -22.01
C GLY A 22 6.51 -5.55 -21.79
N SER A 23 6.93 -4.84 -22.84
CA SER A 23 7.83 -3.69 -22.73
C SER A 23 7.28 -2.57 -21.84
N THR A 24 5.95 -2.38 -21.82
CA THR A 24 5.29 -1.41 -20.95
C THR A 24 5.45 -1.82 -19.49
N VAL A 25 5.24 -3.10 -19.19
CA VAL A 25 5.34 -3.66 -17.84
C VAL A 25 6.77 -3.60 -17.32
N VAL A 26 7.76 -3.88 -18.18
CA VAL A 26 9.19 -3.79 -17.84
C VAL A 26 9.57 -2.35 -17.49
N LYS A 27 9.14 -1.36 -18.28
CA LYS A 27 9.38 0.06 -17.99
C LYS A 27 8.80 0.49 -16.64
N ALA A 28 7.56 0.08 -16.34
CA ALA A 28 6.91 0.42 -15.08
C ALA A 28 7.68 -0.13 -13.87
N ILE A 29 7.99 -1.43 -13.83
CA ILE A 29 8.65 -2.04 -12.66
C ILE A 29 10.11 -1.60 -12.51
N GLU A 30 10.82 -1.32 -13.60
CA GLU A 30 12.18 -0.77 -13.54
C GLU A 30 12.21 0.61 -12.88
N LYS A 31 11.10 1.36 -12.89
CA LYS A 31 11.00 2.66 -12.20
C LYS A 31 11.22 2.55 -10.70
N VAL A 32 10.91 1.39 -10.13
CA VAL A 32 11.10 1.09 -8.71
C VAL A 32 12.16 0.03 -8.45
N ARG A 33 13.06 -0.21 -9.42
CA ARG A 33 14.19 -1.14 -9.30
C ARG A 33 14.98 -0.95 -8.01
N HIS A 34 15.19 0.31 -7.58
CA HIS A 34 15.94 0.66 -6.37
C HIS A 34 15.28 0.20 -5.08
N ARG A 35 13.99 -0.17 -5.10
CA ARG A 35 13.33 -0.77 -3.94
C ARG A 35 13.96 -2.13 -3.65
N GLY A 36 14.09 -2.96 -4.68
CA GLY A 36 14.61 -4.33 -4.60
C GLY A 36 16.13 -4.46 -4.76
N SER A 37 16.58 -5.70 -4.89
CA SER A 37 17.98 -6.08 -5.17
C SER A 37 18.06 -7.05 -6.35
N ASP A 38 19.29 -7.49 -6.67
CA ASP A 38 19.58 -8.52 -7.67
C ASP A 38 19.11 -9.94 -7.25
N LYS A 39 18.38 -10.08 -6.14
CA LYS A 39 18.01 -11.36 -5.52
C LYS A 39 16.66 -11.92 -5.96
N GLY A 40 16.02 -11.31 -6.95
CA GLY A 40 14.83 -11.86 -7.58
C GLY A 40 13.97 -10.81 -8.27
N ALA A 41 13.52 -11.15 -9.47
CA ALA A 41 12.49 -10.42 -10.18
C ALA A 41 11.66 -11.39 -11.03
N GLY A 42 10.52 -10.92 -11.50
CA GLY A 42 9.73 -11.71 -12.41
C GLY A 42 8.46 -11.02 -12.85
N PHE A 43 7.78 -11.73 -13.76
CA PHE A 43 6.60 -11.30 -14.47
C PHE A 43 5.60 -12.47 -14.51
N ALA A 44 4.31 -12.18 -14.46
CA ALA A 44 3.26 -13.12 -14.82
C ALA A 44 2.40 -12.47 -15.89
N THR A 45 2.15 -13.17 -16.98
CA THR A 45 1.19 -12.76 -18.00
C THR A 45 -0.04 -13.63 -17.93
N PHE A 46 -1.19 -13.03 -18.19
CA PHE A 46 -2.47 -13.71 -18.31
C PHE A 46 -3.04 -13.41 -19.69
N ASN A 47 -3.48 -14.46 -20.37
CA ASN A 47 -4.28 -14.35 -21.58
C ASN A 47 -5.55 -15.17 -21.40
N LEU A 48 -6.70 -14.55 -21.62
CA LEU A 48 -7.97 -15.28 -21.61
C LEU A 48 -7.94 -16.25 -22.80
N GLY A 49 -7.80 -17.53 -22.50
CA GLY A 49 -7.61 -18.60 -23.49
C GLY A 49 -8.81 -19.52 -23.58
N GLU A 50 -8.99 -20.16 -24.73
CA GLU A 50 -9.96 -21.23 -24.94
C GLU A 50 -9.23 -22.58 -25.05
N GLY A 51 -9.58 -23.55 -24.21
CA GLY A 51 -9.13 -24.95 -24.35
C GLY A 51 -8.52 -25.59 -23.11
N ASN A 52 -8.25 -26.90 -23.22
CA ASN A 52 -7.75 -27.75 -22.12
C ASN A 52 -6.22 -27.98 -22.21
N VAL A 53 -5.48 -26.99 -22.70
CA VAL A 53 -4.02 -27.03 -22.81
C VAL A 53 -3.44 -26.30 -21.62
N TYR A 54 -2.64 -26.99 -20.82
CA TYR A 54 -2.01 -26.42 -19.63
C TYR A 54 -0.52 -26.19 -19.88
N SER A 55 -0.05 -24.99 -19.57
CA SER A 55 1.36 -24.69 -19.50
C SER A 55 1.85 -24.92 -18.08
N LEU A 56 2.89 -25.73 -17.94
CA LEU A 56 3.58 -25.96 -16.68
C LEU A 56 5.02 -25.46 -16.82
N LYS A 57 5.52 -24.79 -15.79
CA LYS A 57 6.93 -24.46 -15.69
C LYS A 57 7.52 -24.97 -14.39
N ALA A 58 8.72 -25.52 -14.49
CA ALA A 58 9.36 -26.16 -13.36
C ALA A 58 10.85 -25.88 -13.33
N PHE A 59 11.36 -25.69 -12.12
CA PHE A 59 12.78 -25.74 -11.83
C PHE A 59 13.14 -27.14 -11.32
N LEU A 60 14.26 -27.68 -11.77
CA LEU A 60 14.75 -28.99 -11.33
C LEU A 60 16.27 -29.05 -11.38
N GLU A 61 16.87 -29.60 -10.34
CA GLU A 61 18.26 -30.04 -10.36
C GLU A 61 18.34 -31.50 -10.86
N GLY A 62 18.80 -31.71 -12.10
CA GLY A 62 19.01 -33.04 -12.68
C GLY A 62 18.33 -33.27 -14.04
N ASP A 63 17.84 -34.50 -14.25
CA ASP A 63 17.19 -34.94 -15.51
C ASP A 63 15.75 -34.42 -15.61
N PRO A 64 15.45 -33.47 -16.52
CA PRO A 64 14.13 -32.88 -16.65
C PRO A 64 13.08 -33.90 -17.13
N SER A 65 13.50 -35.01 -17.78
CA SER A 65 12.62 -36.11 -18.17
C SER A 65 11.94 -36.79 -16.98
N ARG A 66 12.46 -36.61 -15.75
CA ARG A 66 11.82 -37.06 -14.51
C ARG A 66 10.42 -36.46 -14.35
N ILE A 67 10.23 -35.18 -14.65
CA ILE A 67 8.93 -34.50 -14.54
C ILE A 67 7.96 -35.08 -15.58
N MET A 68 8.41 -35.28 -16.81
CA MET A 68 7.60 -35.89 -17.87
C MET A 68 7.11 -37.29 -17.49
N ARG A 69 7.98 -38.14 -16.91
CA ARG A 69 7.59 -39.48 -16.42
C ARG A 69 6.52 -39.37 -15.35
N MET A 70 6.72 -38.53 -14.34
CA MET A 70 5.75 -38.35 -13.26
C MET A 70 4.40 -37.80 -13.74
N LEU A 71 4.39 -36.88 -14.72
CA LEU A 71 3.15 -36.37 -15.32
C LEU A 71 2.41 -37.49 -16.06
N ASN A 72 3.11 -38.30 -16.87
CA ASN A 72 2.52 -39.43 -17.60
C ASN A 72 1.97 -40.50 -16.64
N GLU A 73 2.67 -40.80 -15.54
CA GLU A 73 2.23 -41.73 -14.49
C GLU A 73 0.91 -41.28 -13.83
N HIS A 74 0.68 -39.98 -13.75
CA HIS A 74 -0.59 -39.41 -13.28
C HIS A 74 -1.65 -39.28 -14.39
N GLY A 75 -1.37 -39.82 -15.58
CA GLY A 75 -2.31 -39.84 -16.71
C GLY A 75 -2.46 -38.49 -17.42
N LEU A 76 -1.45 -37.61 -17.34
CA LEU A 76 -1.39 -36.35 -18.09
C LEU A 76 -0.52 -36.54 -19.33
N GLN A 77 -1.06 -36.19 -20.50
CA GLN A 77 -0.34 -36.34 -21.77
C GLN A 77 0.55 -35.12 -22.00
N VAL A 78 1.87 -35.31 -21.94
CA VAL A 78 2.85 -34.27 -22.31
C VAL A 78 2.93 -34.15 -23.83
N THR A 79 2.60 -32.97 -24.36
CA THR A 79 2.60 -32.68 -25.80
C THR A 79 3.93 -32.08 -26.26
N SER A 80 4.53 -31.23 -25.44
CA SER A 80 5.86 -30.67 -25.70
C SER A 80 6.58 -30.36 -24.40
N MET A 81 7.91 -30.44 -24.42
CA MET A 81 8.75 -30.08 -23.29
C MET A 81 10.03 -29.43 -23.81
N ASN A 82 10.31 -28.22 -23.31
CA ASN A 82 11.55 -27.48 -23.54
C ASN A 82 12.27 -27.34 -22.20
N ALA A 83 13.59 -27.56 -22.20
CA ALA A 83 14.41 -27.53 -21.01
C ALA A 83 15.70 -26.74 -21.30
N SER A 84 16.04 -25.79 -20.44
CA SER A 84 17.28 -25.02 -20.51
C SER A 84 18.07 -25.16 -19.23
N TYR A 85 19.34 -25.55 -19.32
CA TYR A 85 20.25 -25.59 -18.18
C TYR A 85 20.81 -24.20 -17.92
N GLU A 86 20.63 -23.71 -16.69
CA GLU A 86 20.99 -22.34 -16.33
C GLU A 86 22.26 -22.31 -15.48
N ARG A 87 22.42 -23.26 -14.56
CA ARG A 87 23.56 -23.35 -13.62
C ARG A 87 23.90 -24.79 -13.30
N GLY A 88 24.88 -25.36 -14.00
CA GLY A 88 25.25 -26.76 -13.83
C GLY A 88 24.08 -27.70 -14.16
N SER A 89 23.67 -28.52 -13.20
CA SER A 89 22.51 -29.43 -13.29
C SER A 89 21.15 -28.74 -13.11
N PHE A 90 21.12 -27.45 -12.77
CA PHE A 90 19.87 -26.70 -12.58
C PHE A 90 19.22 -26.36 -13.92
N CYS A 91 18.00 -26.85 -14.09
CA CYS A 91 17.21 -26.76 -15.30
C CYS A 91 15.91 -25.99 -15.07
N ASN A 92 15.53 -25.18 -16.05
CA ASN A 92 14.22 -24.56 -16.17
C ASN A 92 13.46 -25.20 -17.33
N CYS A 93 12.30 -25.76 -17.01
CA CYS A 93 11.48 -26.54 -17.92
C CYS A 93 10.20 -25.78 -18.25
N SER A 94 9.79 -25.77 -19.51
CA SER A 94 8.46 -25.38 -19.97
C SER A 94 7.79 -26.59 -20.63
N ILE A 95 6.63 -26.98 -20.12
CA ILE A 95 5.94 -28.22 -20.46
C ILE A 95 4.51 -27.86 -20.86
N MET A 96 4.03 -28.45 -21.94
CA MET A 96 2.63 -28.33 -22.36
C MET A 96 1.94 -29.67 -22.18
N THR A 97 0.80 -29.69 -21.49
CA THR A 97 0.03 -30.92 -21.24
C THR A 97 -1.42 -30.78 -21.65
N LEU A 98 -2.01 -31.91 -22.03
CA LEU A 98 -3.45 -32.07 -22.19
C LEU A 98 -3.98 -32.89 -21.01
N GLY A 99 -5.11 -32.46 -20.45
CA GLY A 99 -5.70 -33.22 -19.35
C GLY A 99 -6.92 -32.58 -18.72
N ASP A 100 -7.42 -33.27 -17.70
CA ASP A 100 -8.46 -32.79 -16.80
C ASP A 100 -7.83 -31.98 -15.65
N VAL A 101 -8.50 -30.89 -15.25
CA VAL A 101 -7.99 -29.96 -14.23
C VAL A 101 -7.78 -30.65 -12.88
N ASN A 102 -8.63 -31.61 -12.50
CA ASN A 102 -8.52 -32.29 -11.20
C ASN A 102 -7.32 -33.25 -11.20
N ARG A 103 -7.10 -33.96 -12.31
CA ARG A 103 -5.89 -34.78 -12.47
C ARG A 103 -4.63 -33.93 -12.45
N LEU A 104 -4.65 -32.79 -13.12
CA LEU A 104 -3.54 -31.84 -13.12
C LEU A 104 -3.22 -31.35 -11.71
N LYS A 105 -4.24 -30.93 -10.95
CA LYS A 105 -4.09 -30.48 -9.56
C LYS A 105 -3.42 -31.53 -8.69
N LYS A 106 -3.95 -32.76 -8.73
CA LYS A 106 -3.40 -33.90 -7.97
C LYS A 106 -1.95 -34.22 -8.38
N ALA A 107 -1.67 -34.25 -9.67
CA ALA A 107 -0.33 -34.53 -10.18
C ALA A 107 0.68 -33.47 -9.75
N VAL A 108 0.35 -32.18 -9.94
CA VAL A 108 1.22 -31.07 -9.57
C VAL A 108 1.52 -31.09 -8.08
N ARG A 109 0.52 -31.31 -7.23
CA ARG A 109 0.72 -31.44 -5.79
C ARG A 109 1.70 -32.56 -5.44
N ASN A 110 1.41 -33.79 -5.88
CA ASN A 110 2.27 -34.96 -5.61
C ASN A 110 3.70 -34.76 -6.15
N ILE A 111 3.83 -34.19 -7.35
CA ILE A 111 5.15 -33.94 -7.95
C ILE A 111 5.93 -32.93 -7.10
N ASN A 112 5.30 -31.88 -6.61
CA ASN A 112 5.99 -30.89 -5.78
C ASN A 112 6.42 -31.46 -4.43
N GLU A 113 5.57 -32.25 -3.77
CA GLU A 113 5.94 -33.00 -2.55
C GLU A 113 7.22 -33.82 -2.78
N VAL A 114 7.28 -34.59 -3.87
CA VAL A 114 8.45 -35.41 -4.22
C VAL A 114 9.69 -34.57 -4.59
N LEU A 115 9.51 -33.49 -5.34
CA LEU A 115 10.62 -32.66 -5.82
C LEU A 115 11.19 -31.73 -4.73
N TRP A 116 10.36 -31.31 -3.79
CA TRP A 116 10.74 -30.36 -2.75
C TRP A 116 11.03 -31.03 -1.42
N ASP A 117 10.15 -31.88 -0.89
CA ASP A 117 10.34 -32.46 0.44
C ASP A 117 11.25 -33.69 0.36
N ASP A 118 10.87 -34.71 -0.41
CA ASP A 118 11.63 -35.96 -0.51
C ASP A 118 13.03 -35.75 -1.08
N SER A 119 13.14 -34.83 -2.04
CA SER A 119 14.42 -34.52 -2.70
C SER A 119 15.22 -33.42 -1.98
N ARG A 120 14.75 -32.90 -0.83
CA ARG A 120 15.38 -31.82 -0.05
C ARG A 120 15.63 -30.52 -0.85
N GLY A 121 14.62 -30.05 -1.57
CA GLY A 121 14.60 -28.75 -2.26
C GLY A 121 15.20 -28.76 -3.66
N LYS A 122 15.13 -29.89 -4.37
CA LYS A 122 15.79 -30.08 -5.68
C LYS A 122 14.90 -29.83 -6.89
N GLY A 123 13.63 -29.50 -6.70
CA GLY A 123 12.77 -29.07 -7.81
C GLY A 123 11.42 -28.55 -7.36
N ARG A 124 10.75 -27.80 -8.24
CA ARG A 124 9.43 -27.22 -8.01
C ARG A 124 8.77 -26.87 -9.33
N ILE A 125 7.54 -27.33 -9.55
CA ILE A 125 6.62 -26.74 -10.53
C ILE A 125 6.14 -25.42 -9.92
N TYR A 126 6.51 -24.29 -10.54
CA TYR A 126 6.26 -22.94 -9.99
C TYR A 126 5.20 -22.15 -10.76
N SER A 127 4.77 -22.66 -11.92
CA SER A 127 3.73 -22.08 -12.75
C SER A 127 2.92 -23.24 -13.32
N VAL A 128 1.60 -23.15 -13.23
CA VAL A 128 0.69 -24.10 -13.88
C VAL A 128 -0.59 -23.35 -14.22
N GLY A 129 -1.12 -23.48 -15.43
CA GLY A 129 -2.40 -22.89 -15.78
C GLY A 129 -2.67 -22.89 -17.27
N THR A 130 -3.89 -22.50 -17.65
CA THR A 130 -4.32 -22.35 -19.05
C THR A 130 -4.02 -20.94 -19.57
N SER A 131 -4.19 -19.94 -18.71
CA SER A 131 -4.05 -18.52 -19.06
C SER A 131 -2.78 -17.88 -18.52
N VAL A 132 -2.24 -18.40 -17.41
CA VAL A 132 -1.11 -17.80 -16.70
C VAL A 132 0.23 -18.37 -17.16
N SER A 133 1.21 -17.49 -17.34
CA SER A 133 2.60 -17.85 -17.57
C SER A 133 3.52 -16.99 -16.71
N VAL A 134 4.22 -17.63 -15.77
CA VAL A 134 5.20 -16.95 -14.89
C VAL A 134 6.61 -17.01 -15.49
N PHE A 135 7.34 -15.93 -15.40
CA PHE A 135 8.74 -15.79 -15.79
C PHE A 135 9.48 -15.18 -14.61
N LYS A 136 10.34 -15.93 -13.94
CA LYS A 136 11.01 -15.47 -12.73
C LYS A 136 12.43 -15.98 -12.64
N ASP A 137 13.32 -15.15 -12.11
CA ASP A 137 14.72 -15.52 -11.89
C ASP A 137 15.42 -14.59 -10.88
N VAL A 138 16.63 -14.98 -10.46
CA VAL A 138 17.57 -14.13 -9.72
C VAL A 138 18.17 -13.09 -10.66
N GLY A 139 17.86 -11.82 -10.42
CA GLY A 139 18.36 -10.68 -11.17
C GLY A 139 17.46 -9.46 -10.97
N TYR A 140 17.78 -8.35 -11.62
CA TYR A 140 16.88 -7.20 -11.71
C TYR A 140 15.80 -7.43 -12.77
N PRO A 141 14.67 -6.69 -12.72
CA PRO A 141 13.57 -6.89 -13.68
C PRO A 141 14.01 -6.84 -15.14
N ALA A 142 14.87 -5.90 -15.55
CA ALA A 142 15.42 -5.83 -16.90
C ALA A 142 16.25 -7.07 -17.31
N ASP A 143 16.97 -7.68 -16.38
CA ASP A 143 17.76 -8.89 -16.65
C ASP A 143 16.84 -10.09 -16.90
N VAL A 144 15.84 -10.25 -16.04
CA VAL A 144 14.83 -11.31 -16.17
C VAL A 144 13.99 -11.11 -17.43
N ALA A 145 13.61 -9.87 -17.74
CA ALA A 145 12.86 -9.53 -18.94
C ALA A 145 13.61 -9.92 -20.22
N ARG A 146 14.90 -9.57 -20.32
CA ARG A 146 15.75 -9.96 -21.45
C ARG A 146 15.90 -11.46 -21.58
N LYS A 147 16.14 -12.16 -20.46
CA LYS A 147 16.32 -13.62 -20.45
C LYS A 147 15.10 -14.36 -21.03
N TYR A 148 13.90 -13.92 -20.69
CA TYR A 148 12.66 -14.56 -21.13
C TYR A 148 11.99 -13.88 -22.33
N ASN A 149 12.64 -12.86 -22.94
CA ASN A 149 12.09 -12.04 -24.02
C ASN A 149 10.70 -11.45 -23.69
N VAL A 150 10.49 -11.00 -22.45
CA VAL A 150 9.21 -10.46 -21.97
C VAL A 150 8.75 -9.27 -22.82
N GLU A 151 9.70 -8.44 -23.28
CA GLU A 151 9.41 -7.25 -24.08
C GLU A 151 8.78 -7.56 -25.44
N LEU A 152 8.93 -8.78 -25.95
CA LEU A 152 8.35 -9.23 -27.23
C LEU A 152 6.95 -9.84 -27.07
N MET A 153 6.45 -9.96 -25.83
CA MET A 153 5.16 -10.57 -25.52
C MET A 153 4.06 -9.53 -25.33
N GLU A 154 2.82 -9.98 -25.40
CA GLU A 154 1.63 -9.21 -25.05
C GLU A 154 0.68 -10.05 -24.20
N GLY A 155 -0.13 -9.39 -23.37
CA GLY A 155 -1.07 -10.06 -22.46
C GLY A 155 -2.30 -9.23 -22.15
N ASP A 156 -3.39 -9.88 -21.74
CA ASP A 156 -4.60 -9.21 -21.26
C ASP A 156 -4.39 -8.60 -19.87
N MET A 157 -3.58 -9.25 -19.04
CA MET A 157 -3.17 -8.77 -17.73
C MET A 157 -1.72 -9.18 -17.45
N TRP A 158 -1.02 -8.32 -16.70
CA TRP A 158 0.34 -8.56 -16.25
C TRP A 158 0.50 -8.27 -14.76
N LEU A 159 1.37 -9.03 -14.11
CA LEU A 159 1.95 -8.72 -12.81
C LEU A 159 3.47 -8.69 -12.94
N ALA A 160 4.13 -7.80 -12.20
CA ALA A 160 5.58 -7.70 -12.15
C ALA A 160 6.08 -7.42 -10.74
N HIS A 161 7.31 -7.84 -10.45
CA HIS A 161 7.90 -7.70 -9.13
C HIS A 161 9.42 -7.51 -9.18
N THR A 162 9.92 -6.70 -8.25
CA THR A 162 11.32 -6.63 -7.86
C THR A 162 11.46 -6.92 -6.36
N ARG A 163 12.37 -7.83 -5.99
CA ARG A 163 12.43 -8.42 -4.65
C ARG A 163 13.55 -7.83 -3.80
N GLN A 164 13.24 -7.57 -2.53
CA GLN A 164 14.23 -7.47 -1.45
C GLN A 164 14.02 -8.63 -0.46
N PRO A 165 14.90 -9.64 -0.41
CA PRO A 165 14.73 -10.76 0.51
C PRO A 165 14.90 -10.31 1.96
N THR A 166 13.89 -10.59 2.80
CA THR A 166 13.94 -10.37 4.25
C THR A 166 14.12 -11.68 5.01
N ASN A 167 13.31 -12.70 4.67
CA ASN A 167 13.20 -13.94 5.45
C ASN A 167 13.53 -15.23 4.66
N SER A 168 13.79 -15.12 3.35
CA SER A 168 14.01 -16.28 2.47
C SER A 168 15.27 -16.13 1.62
N PRO A 169 15.91 -17.24 1.18
CA PRO A 169 17.14 -17.17 0.40
C PRO A 169 16.96 -16.46 -0.95
N GLY A 170 18.08 -15.99 -1.52
CA GLY A 170 18.12 -15.27 -2.80
C GLY A 170 19.05 -15.90 -3.84
N PHE A 171 19.45 -17.17 -3.65
CA PHE A 171 20.46 -17.83 -4.48
C PHE A 171 19.88 -18.55 -5.70
N TYR A 172 18.63 -19.01 -5.59
CA TYR A 172 17.89 -19.73 -6.62
C TYR A 172 16.55 -19.07 -6.93
N PRO A 173 16.02 -19.27 -8.15
CA PRO A 173 14.79 -18.60 -8.59
C PRO A 173 13.51 -19.12 -7.93
N TYR A 174 13.57 -20.22 -7.16
CA TYR A 174 12.43 -20.76 -6.41
C TYR A 174 11.70 -19.70 -5.58
N TRP A 175 12.48 -18.86 -4.87
CA TRP A 175 11.97 -17.81 -3.98
C TRP A 175 11.70 -16.47 -4.65
N SER A 176 11.93 -16.37 -5.96
CA SER A 176 11.58 -15.16 -6.71
C SER A 176 10.07 -15.13 -6.94
N HIS A 177 9.51 -13.93 -6.94
CA HIS A 177 8.14 -13.67 -7.35
C HIS A 177 8.05 -13.55 -8.88
N PRO A 178 6.86 -13.67 -9.48
CA PRO A 178 5.57 -14.03 -8.87
C PRO A 178 5.51 -15.46 -8.33
N PHE A 179 4.62 -15.68 -7.37
CA PHE A 179 4.16 -17.02 -6.99
C PHE A 179 2.85 -17.32 -7.71
N SER A 180 2.64 -18.57 -8.09
CA SER A 180 1.45 -18.97 -8.83
C SER A 180 0.98 -20.34 -8.37
N THR A 181 -0.34 -20.51 -8.39
CA THR A 181 -1.03 -21.79 -8.21
C THR A 181 -2.21 -21.80 -9.14
N PHE A 182 -2.21 -22.71 -10.11
CA PHE A 182 -3.21 -22.77 -11.18
C PHE A 182 -3.43 -21.38 -11.80
N ASN A 183 -4.67 -21.00 -12.00
CA ASN A 183 -5.07 -19.75 -12.65
C ASN A 183 -4.92 -18.50 -11.75
N ILE A 184 -4.06 -18.57 -10.72
CA ILE A 184 -3.76 -17.46 -9.82
C ILE A 184 -2.26 -17.18 -9.89
N ALA A 185 -1.90 -15.90 -9.92
CA ALA A 185 -0.55 -15.43 -9.62
C ALA A 185 -0.60 -14.24 -8.67
N ILE A 186 0.44 -14.11 -7.84
CA ILE A 186 0.55 -13.05 -6.85
C ILE A 186 1.96 -12.47 -6.81
N VAL A 187 2.00 -11.16 -6.65
CA VAL A 187 3.17 -10.39 -6.25
C VAL A 187 2.86 -9.67 -4.95
N HIS A 188 3.83 -9.62 -4.04
CA HIS A 188 3.60 -9.16 -2.67
C HIS A 188 4.81 -8.40 -2.15
N ASN A 189 4.54 -7.28 -1.50
CA ASN A 189 5.51 -6.49 -0.78
C ASN A 189 5.10 -6.43 0.70
N GLY A 190 5.92 -6.98 1.58
CA GLY A 190 5.58 -7.09 2.99
C GLY A 190 6.18 -8.30 3.68
N ASP A 191 5.75 -8.48 4.92
CA ASP A 191 6.04 -9.63 5.77
C ASP A 191 4.77 -9.96 6.55
N VAL A 192 4.23 -11.16 6.36
CA VAL A 192 2.93 -11.56 6.91
C VAL A 192 3.15 -12.28 8.23
N SER A 193 2.86 -11.61 9.35
CA SER A 193 3.02 -12.19 10.69
C SER A 193 2.07 -13.37 10.97
N SER A 194 0.98 -13.50 10.20
CA SER A 194 0.05 -14.62 10.31
C SER A 194 0.52 -15.90 9.58
N PHE A 195 1.71 -15.89 8.96
CA PHE A 195 2.24 -16.99 8.13
C PHE A 195 2.00 -18.38 8.72
N GLY A 196 2.37 -18.61 9.99
CA GLY A 196 2.22 -19.91 10.64
C GLY A 196 0.76 -20.38 10.73
N ALA A 197 -0.17 -19.48 11.10
CA ALA A 197 -1.59 -19.81 11.15
C ALA A 197 -2.17 -20.08 9.74
N ASN A 198 -1.67 -19.35 8.74
CA ASN A 198 -2.06 -19.54 7.34
C ASN A 198 -1.59 -20.90 6.79
N VAL A 199 -0.35 -21.30 7.10
CA VAL A 199 0.16 -22.63 6.75
C VAL A 199 -0.64 -23.73 7.44
N GLU A 200 -0.92 -23.58 8.75
CA GLU A 200 -1.72 -24.56 9.50
C GLU A 200 -3.14 -24.71 8.91
N PHE A 201 -3.76 -23.60 8.49
CA PHE A 201 -5.07 -23.62 7.84
C PHE A 201 -5.07 -24.46 6.55
N LEU A 202 -4.03 -24.27 5.73
CA LEU A 202 -3.85 -24.97 4.46
C LEU A 202 -3.49 -26.44 4.66
N GLN A 203 -2.60 -26.77 5.60
CA GLN A 203 -2.21 -28.14 5.92
C GLN A 203 -3.38 -28.98 6.43
N ASN A 204 -4.27 -28.39 7.25
CA ASN A 204 -5.50 -29.07 7.69
C ASN A 204 -6.49 -29.37 6.55
N ARG A 205 -6.31 -28.72 5.39
CA ARG A 205 -7.05 -28.98 4.14
C ARG A 205 -6.26 -29.83 3.15
N GLY A 206 -5.13 -30.34 3.62
CA GLY A 206 -4.25 -31.22 2.88
C GLY A 206 -3.21 -30.49 2.03
N TRP A 207 -3.13 -29.17 1.97
CA TRP A 207 -2.02 -28.55 1.23
C TRP A 207 -0.69 -28.77 1.97
N GLU A 208 0.21 -29.47 1.31
CA GLU A 208 1.56 -29.78 1.81
C GLU A 208 2.61 -29.25 0.81
N SER A 209 3.88 -29.26 1.20
CA SER A 209 5.02 -28.85 0.36
C SER A 209 5.06 -27.37 -0.05
N PHE A 210 5.43 -26.51 0.90
CA PHE A 210 5.67 -25.08 0.67
C PHE A 210 7.17 -24.78 0.58
N VAL A 211 7.55 -23.84 -0.28
CA VAL A 211 8.93 -23.32 -0.37
C VAL A 211 9.30 -22.36 0.75
N GLY A 212 8.31 -22.04 1.62
CA GLY A 212 8.49 -21.26 2.84
C GLY A 212 8.42 -19.75 2.63
N THR A 213 7.48 -19.28 1.81
CA THR A 213 7.25 -17.84 1.62
C THR A 213 5.79 -17.47 1.80
N ASP A 214 5.53 -16.30 2.39
CA ASP A 214 4.18 -15.77 2.61
C ASP A 214 3.39 -15.69 1.31
N SER A 215 4.04 -15.27 0.23
CA SER A 215 3.39 -15.03 -1.06
C SER A 215 2.87 -16.31 -1.70
N GLU A 216 3.62 -17.42 -1.56
CA GLU A 216 3.11 -18.73 -1.96
C GLU A 216 1.86 -19.09 -1.13
N VAL A 217 1.94 -18.95 0.18
CA VAL A 217 0.83 -19.26 1.09
C VAL A 217 -0.41 -18.43 0.78
N ILE A 218 -0.28 -17.13 0.48
CA ILE A 218 -1.41 -16.29 0.08
C ILE A 218 -2.06 -16.80 -1.22
N ALA A 219 -1.26 -17.23 -2.21
CA ALA A 219 -1.80 -17.78 -3.44
C ALA A 219 -2.66 -19.03 -3.17
N PHE A 220 -2.17 -19.93 -2.31
CA PHE A 220 -2.92 -21.14 -1.93
C PHE A 220 -4.13 -20.85 -1.04
N LEU A 221 -4.07 -19.86 -0.14
CA LEU A 221 -5.25 -19.41 0.60
C LEU A 221 -6.35 -18.95 -0.35
N PHE A 222 -6.00 -18.16 -1.36
CA PHE A 222 -6.96 -17.66 -2.33
C PHE A 222 -7.56 -18.81 -3.17
N GLN A 223 -6.71 -19.74 -3.62
CA GLN A 223 -7.13 -20.94 -4.34
C GLN A 223 -8.13 -21.76 -3.51
N GLU A 224 -7.80 -22.05 -2.25
CA GLU A 224 -8.62 -22.87 -1.36
C GLU A 224 -9.99 -22.24 -1.11
N LEU A 225 -10.04 -20.94 -0.81
CA LEU A 225 -11.30 -20.24 -0.58
C LEU A 225 -12.21 -20.27 -1.82
N LEU A 226 -11.64 -20.08 -3.01
CA LEU A 226 -12.39 -20.17 -4.26
C LEU A 226 -12.88 -21.59 -4.55
N GLU A 227 -12.08 -22.62 -4.24
CA GLU A 227 -12.48 -24.04 -4.39
C GLU A 227 -13.58 -24.47 -3.42
N GLU A 228 -13.64 -23.88 -2.21
CA GLU A 228 -14.77 -24.03 -1.29
C GLU A 228 -16.08 -23.39 -1.83
N GLY A 229 -16.01 -22.68 -2.96
CA GLY A 229 -17.16 -22.01 -3.58
C GLY A 229 -17.44 -20.61 -3.01
N ILE A 230 -16.48 -20.02 -2.29
CA ILE A 230 -16.61 -18.66 -1.77
C ILE A 230 -16.48 -17.67 -2.94
N PRO A 231 -17.42 -16.72 -3.11
CA PRO A 231 -17.31 -15.71 -4.16
C PRO A 231 -16.04 -14.88 -4.04
N LEU A 232 -15.44 -14.50 -5.16
CA LEU A 232 -14.15 -13.79 -5.23
C LEU A 232 -14.06 -12.59 -4.28
N GLU A 233 -15.03 -11.69 -4.32
CA GLU A 233 -15.02 -10.49 -3.47
C GLU A 233 -15.06 -10.84 -1.97
N GLU A 234 -15.73 -11.92 -1.61
CA GLU A 234 -15.77 -12.40 -0.25
C GLU A 234 -14.46 -13.07 0.16
N ALA A 235 -13.85 -13.86 -0.72
CA ALA A 235 -12.51 -14.43 -0.51
C ALA A 235 -11.46 -13.32 -0.29
N VAL A 236 -11.52 -12.24 -1.07
CA VAL A 236 -10.69 -11.04 -0.87
C VAL A 236 -10.90 -10.46 0.53
N LYS A 237 -12.15 -10.27 0.96
CA LYS A 237 -12.45 -9.73 2.31
C LYS A 237 -11.97 -10.65 3.44
N ILE A 238 -12.04 -11.97 3.25
CA ILE A 238 -11.52 -12.95 4.22
C ILE A 238 -10.01 -12.80 4.37
N VAL A 239 -9.27 -12.82 3.27
CA VAL A 239 -7.80 -12.74 3.27
C VAL A 239 -7.32 -11.37 3.76
N LEU A 240 -7.94 -10.29 3.30
CA LEU A 240 -7.63 -8.90 3.68
C LEU A 240 -7.72 -8.65 5.19
N ASN A 241 -8.62 -9.35 5.89
CA ASN A 241 -8.85 -9.18 7.32
C ASN A 241 -9.20 -7.73 7.72
N PRO A 242 -10.33 -7.19 7.22
CA PRO A 242 -10.74 -5.81 7.51
C PRO A 242 -10.92 -5.59 9.01
N SER A 243 -10.73 -4.34 9.44
CA SER A 243 -10.85 -3.98 10.86
C SER A 243 -12.25 -4.34 11.37
N ARG A 244 -12.30 -5.13 12.45
CA ARG A 244 -13.54 -5.50 13.16
C ARG A 244 -14.31 -4.29 13.70
N ARG A 245 -13.69 -3.10 13.74
CA ARG A 245 -14.32 -1.85 14.20
C ARG A 245 -15.15 -1.17 13.10
N SER A 246 -14.74 -1.29 11.84
CA SER A 246 -15.31 -0.55 10.71
C SER A 246 -15.96 -1.43 9.65
N SER A 247 -15.56 -2.69 9.51
CA SER A 247 -16.11 -3.62 8.52
C SER A 247 -15.91 -5.05 8.99
N ALA A 248 -16.86 -5.58 9.76
CA ALA A 248 -16.79 -6.94 10.27
C ALA A 248 -17.42 -7.93 9.27
N LEU A 249 -16.70 -9.02 8.99
CA LEU A 249 -17.32 -10.22 8.44
C LEU A 249 -18.37 -10.75 9.44
N PRO A 250 -19.43 -11.45 8.97
CA PRO A 250 -20.35 -12.14 9.86
C PRO A 250 -19.60 -13.02 10.86
N SER A 251 -20.00 -13.01 12.13
CA SER A 251 -19.26 -13.65 13.23
C SER A 251 -18.89 -15.12 12.98
N VAL A 252 -19.78 -15.87 12.32
CA VAL A 252 -19.55 -17.27 11.95
C VAL A 252 -18.42 -17.40 10.93
N LYS A 253 -18.46 -16.61 9.85
CA LYS A 253 -17.38 -16.57 8.85
C LYS A 253 -16.08 -16.08 9.47
N ASP A 254 -16.19 -15.11 10.37
CA ASP A 254 -15.03 -14.58 11.10
C ASP A 254 -14.32 -15.65 11.90
N TYR A 255 -15.07 -16.53 12.55
CA TYR A 255 -14.56 -17.66 13.30
C TYR A 255 -14.00 -18.78 12.42
N LEU A 256 -14.73 -19.18 11.36
CA LEU A 256 -14.37 -20.29 10.48
C LEU A 256 -13.07 -20.03 9.72
N TYR A 257 -12.90 -18.82 9.20
CA TYR A 257 -11.77 -18.44 8.35
C TYR A 257 -10.72 -17.60 9.08
N ARG A 258 -10.71 -17.61 10.42
CA ARG A 258 -9.77 -16.82 11.21
C ARG A 258 -8.31 -17.06 10.87
N ASN A 259 -7.96 -18.30 10.52
CA ASN A 259 -6.59 -18.69 10.17
C ASN A 259 -6.27 -18.47 8.67
N ALA A 260 -7.23 -18.07 7.83
CA ALA A 260 -6.99 -17.69 6.43
C ALA A 260 -6.73 -16.19 6.25
N ARG A 261 -6.76 -15.44 7.36
CA ARG A 261 -6.58 -13.99 7.39
C ARG A 261 -5.12 -13.61 7.37
N LEU A 262 -4.81 -12.54 6.68
CA LEU A 262 -3.50 -11.93 6.73
C LEU A 262 -3.42 -10.92 7.90
N ASP A 263 -2.27 -10.89 8.54
CA ASP A 263 -1.89 -9.86 9.49
C ASP A 263 -0.41 -9.52 9.30
N GLY A 264 -0.01 -8.34 9.74
CA GLY A 264 1.32 -7.78 9.48
C GLY A 264 1.33 -6.79 8.30
N PRO A 265 2.50 -6.17 8.02
CA PRO A 265 2.65 -5.20 6.95
C PRO A 265 2.65 -5.87 5.57
N PHE A 266 1.63 -5.62 4.75
CA PHE A 266 1.59 -6.17 3.39
C PHE A 266 0.84 -5.29 2.39
N THR A 267 1.26 -5.39 1.14
CA THR A 267 0.47 -5.08 -0.05
C THR A 267 0.65 -6.22 -1.04
N ALA A 268 -0.43 -6.66 -1.66
CA ALA A 268 -0.37 -7.71 -2.68
C ALA A 268 -1.21 -7.36 -3.89
N VAL A 269 -0.71 -7.78 -5.06
CA VAL A 269 -1.44 -7.73 -6.32
C VAL A 269 -1.66 -9.16 -6.79
N ILE A 270 -2.93 -9.51 -6.99
CA ILE A 270 -3.36 -10.86 -7.36
C ILE A 270 -4.02 -10.79 -8.73
N GLY A 271 -3.53 -11.60 -9.64
CA GLY A 271 -4.17 -11.88 -10.92
C GLY A 271 -4.90 -13.22 -10.81
N TYR A 272 -6.17 -13.24 -11.21
CA TYR A 272 -7.00 -14.44 -11.18
C TYR A 272 -7.77 -14.61 -12.48
N ASP A 273 -7.69 -15.81 -13.06
CA ASP A 273 -8.53 -16.23 -14.18
C ASP A 273 -9.60 -17.22 -13.70
N SER A 274 -10.85 -16.79 -13.83
CA SER A 274 -12.05 -17.58 -13.50
C SER A 274 -12.52 -18.52 -14.62
N MET A 275 -11.74 -18.65 -15.71
CA MET A 275 -12.06 -19.28 -16.99
C MET A 275 -12.99 -18.47 -17.89
N ASP A 276 -13.87 -17.65 -17.32
CA ASP A 276 -14.75 -16.74 -18.08
C ASP A 276 -14.23 -15.29 -18.08
N ASP A 277 -13.52 -14.87 -17.05
CA ASP A 277 -13.12 -13.49 -16.85
C ASP A 277 -11.79 -13.40 -16.08
N LEU A 278 -11.07 -12.30 -16.30
CA LEU A 278 -9.81 -11.99 -15.63
C LEU A 278 -10.05 -10.91 -14.57
N TYR A 279 -9.44 -11.10 -13.40
CA TYR A 279 -9.54 -10.20 -12.27
C TYR A 279 -8.17 -9.73 -11.81
N LEU A 280 -8.04 -8.40 -11.65
CA LEU A 280 -6.92 -7.78 -10.97
C LEU A 280 -7.38 -7.32 -9.59
N VAL A 281 -6.72 -7.82 -8.55
CA VAL A 281 -6.99 -7.49 -7.16
C VAL A 281 -5.79 -6.78 -6.56
N GLY A 282 -6.01 -5.65 -5.90
CA GLY A 282 -5.02 -5.00 -5.05
C GLY A 282 -5.48 -4.98 -3.61
N ILE A 283 -4.68 -5.49 -2.67
CA ILE A 283 -5.00 -5.48 -1.23
C ILE A 283 -3.86 -4.84 -0.44
N ALA A 284 -4.22 -4.12 0.62
CA ALA A 284 -3.26 -3.56 1.58
C ALA A 284 -3.70 -3.85 3.01
N ASP A 285 -2.73 -4.01 3.91
CA ASP A 285 -3.01 -4.31 5.31
C ASP A 285 -3.86 -3.21 6.00
N ARG A 286 -4.52 -3.56 7.11
CA ARG A 286 -5.40 -2.67 7.89
C ARG A 286 -4.74 -1.37 8.37
N SER A 287 -3.44 -1.41 8.56
CA SER A 287 -2.65 -0.28 9.02
C SER A 287 -1.93 0.42 7.86
N LYS A 288 -2.06 -0.11 6.63
CA LYS A 288 -1.40 0.35 5.40
C LYS A 288 0.06 0.72 5.65
N PHE A 289 0.85 -0.26 6.06
CA PHE A 289 2.29 -0.09 6.29
C PHE A 289 3.10 -0.14 4.99
N ARG A 290 2.48 -0.61 3.91
CA ARG A 290 3.05 -0.65 2.56
C ARG A 290 2.17 0.18 1.63
N PRO A 291 2.78 0.93 0.69
CA PRO A 291 2.02 1.75 -0.24
C PRO A 291 1.29 0.88 -1.25
N ALA A 292 0.08 1.30 -1.60
CA ALA A 292 -0.75 0.70 -2.63
C ALA A 292 -1.42 1.83 -3.43
N ILE A 293 -0.93 2.02 -4.66
CA ILE A 293 -1.39 3.04 -5.59
C ILE A 293 -2.26 2.40 -6.64
N ILE A 294 -3.42 2.99 -6.90
CA ILE A 294 -4.36 2.55 -7.91
C ILE A 294 -4.40 3.58 -9.02
N GLY A 295 -4.46 3.12 -10.28
CA GLY A 295 -4.58 3.99 -11.44
C GLY A 295 -5.64 3.50 -12.41
N GLU A 296 -6.20 4.42 -13.16
CA GLU A 296 -7.11 4.15 -14.27
C GLU A 296 -6.86 5.16 -15.39
N ASP A 297 -6.80 4.68 -16.63
CA ASP A 297 -6.86 5.50 -17.84
C ASP A 297 -7.89 4.94 -18.83
N ASP A 298 -7.91 5.42 -20.07
CA ASP A 298 -8.88 4.97 -21.08
C ASP A 298 -8.71 3.50 -21.50
N ASP A 299 -7.55 2.89 -21.24
CA ASP A 299 -7.16 1.61 -21.78
C ASP A 299 -7.01 0.51 -20.72
N ALA A 300 -6.68 0.86 -19.48
CA ALA A 300 -6.34 -0.11 -18.43
C ALA A 300 -6.60 0.36 -16.99
N PHE A 301 -6.55 -0.61 -16.09
CA PHE A 301 -6.51 -0.41 -14.64
C PHE A 301 -5.15 -0.87 -14.09
N TYR A 302 -4.64 -0.16 -13.09
CA TYR A 302 -3.29 -0.33 -12.55
C TYR A 302 -3.30 -0.49 -11.03
N VAL A 303 -2.38 -1.32 -10.52
CA VAL A 303 -2.01 -1.39 -9.11
C VAL A 303 -0.48 -1.33 -9.02
N ALA A 304 0.06 -0.41 -8.23
CA ALA A 304 1.49 -0.17 -8.14
C ALA A 304 1.94 0.14 -6.72
N SER A 305 3.26 0.06 -6.47
CA SER A 305 3.86 0.48 -5.19
C SER A 305 4.05 1.99 -5.14
N GLU A 306 4.28 2.61 -6.28
CA GLU A 306 4.57 4.03 -6.43
C GLU A 306 3.79 4.64 -7.59
N GLU A 307 3.44 5.92 -7.46
CA GLU A 307 2.74 6.65 -8.53
C GLU A 307 3.61 6.75 -9.79
N SER A 308 4.93 6.83 -9.62
CA SER A 308 5.88 6.96 -10.72
C SER A 308 5.84 5.78 -11.69
N GLU A 309 5.54 4.57 -11.21
CA GLU A 309 5.40 3.37 -12.06
C GLU A 309 4.26 3.53 -13.06
N ILE A 310 3.11 4.03 -12.59
CA ILE A 310 1.93 4.25 -13.44
C ILE A 310 2.17 5.43 -14.37
N ARG A 311 2.74 6.53 -13.88
CA ARG A 311 3.03 7.73 -14.69
C ARG A 311 4.03 7.48 -15.82
N GLU A 312 4.97 6.56 -15.61
CA GLU A 312 5.93 6.16 -16.64
C GLU A 312 5.25 5.55 -17.89
N VAL A 313 4.12 4.86 -17.70
CA VAL A 313 3.42 4.17 -18.79
C VAL A 313 2.09 4.81 -19.17
N SER A 314 1.50 5.60 -18.27
CA SER A 314 0.28 6.36 -18.47
C SER A 314 0.37 7.70 -17.72
N PRO A 315 1.01 8.72 -18.33
CA PRO A 315 1.25 10.01 -17.68
C PRO A 315 -0.03 10.72 -17.22
N ASN A 316 -1.14 10.53 -17.94
CA ASN A 316 -2.42 11.19 -17.68
C ASN A 316 -3.42 10.34 -16.87
N ALA A 317 -3.02 9.17 -16.37
CA ALA A 317 -3.91 8.31 -15.58
C ALA A 317 -4.51 9.06 -14.38
N LYS A 318 -5.77 8.77 -14.05
CA LYS A 318 -6.34 9.14 -12.76
C LYS A 318 -5.75 8.21 -11.70
N ILE A 319 -5.19 8.77 -10.64
CA ILE A 319 -4.48 8.01 -9.60
C ILE A 319 -5.06 8.34 -8.22
N TRP A 320 -5.20 7.31 -7.39
CA TRP A 320 -5.56 7.44 -5.98
C TRP A 320 -4.83 6.37 -5.15
N THR A 321 -4.81 6.55 -3.84
CA THR A 321 -4.25 5.54 -2.91
C THR A 321 -5.34 4.59 -2.45
N LEU A 322 -5.00 3.34 -2.14
CA LEU A 322 -5.94 2.46 -1.45
C LEU A 322 -6.14 2.93 0.00
N LYS A 323 -7.38 2.89 0.49
CA LYS A 323 -7.67 3.18 1.91
C LYS A 323 -7.12 2.07 2.81
N PRO A 324 -6.64 2.37 4.03
CA PRO A 324 -6.17 1.33 4.95
C PRO A 324 -7.20 0.22 5.18
N GLY A 325 -6.78 -1.04 5.06
CA GLY A 325 -7.65 -2.21 5.21
C GLY A 325 -8.74 -2.34 4.15
N SER A 326 -8.53 -1.77 2.97
CA SER A 326 -9.43 -1.84 1.82
C SER A 326 -8.85 -2.68 0.68
N TYR A 327 -9.63 -2.86 -0.39
CA TYR A 327 -9.23 -3.62 -1.58
C TYR A 327 -9.72 -2.96 -2.87
N PHE A 328 -8.88 -3.04 -3.89
CA PHE A 328 -9.21 -2.77 -5.28
C PHE A 328 -9.56 -4.09 -5.98
N LEU A 329 -10.60 -4.08 -6.80
CA LEU A 329 -11.01 -5.22 -7.61
C LEU A 329 -11.53 -4.72 -8.95
N ALA A 330 -10.84 -5.10 -10.02
CA ALA A 330 -11.27 -4.87 -11.39
C ALA A 330 -11.39 -6.18 -12.15
N SER A 331 -12.35 -6.21 -13.06
CA SER A 331 -12.64 -7.30 -14.00
C SER A 331 -12.38 -6.80 -15.42
N LEU A 332 -11.83 -7.65 -16.28
CA LEU A 332 -11.64 -7.33 -17.70
C LEU A 332 -12.99 -7.04 -18.36
N LYS A 333 -13.99 -7.92 -18.16
CA LYS A 333 -15.31 -7.81 -18.80
C LYS A 333 -16.25 -6.80 -18.13
N ARG A 334 -16.18 -6.65 -16.81
CA ARG A 334 -17.14 -5.85 -16.00
C ARG A 334 -16.60 -4.49 -15.55
N GLY A 335 -15.31 -4.23 -15.74
CA GLY A 335 -14.66 -3.02 -15.25
C GLY A 335 -14.45 -3.04 -13.73
N VAL A 336 -14.46 -1.87 -13.10
CA VAL A 336 -14.19 -1.76 -11.65
C VAL A 336 -15.37 -2.27 -10.82
N ILE A 337 -15.09 -3.24 -9.95
CA ILE A 337 -16.04 -3.78 -8.97
C ILE A 337 -15.88 -3.07 -7.62
N SER A 338 -14.63 -2.80 -7.21
CA SER A 338 -14.30 -2.01 -6.01
C SER A 338 -13.11 -1.11 -6.28
N ARG A 339 -13.26 0.20 -6.02
CA ARG A 339 -12.16 1.18 -6.09
C ARG A 339 -11.29 1.18 -4.83
N GLY A 340 -11.75 0.53 -3.76
CA GLY A 340 -11.16 0.60 -2.43
C GLY A 340 -11.39 1.92 -1.69
N ARG A 341 -12.17 2.82 -2.29
CA ARG A 341 -12.66 4.10 -1.76
C ARG A 341 -14.03 4.41 -2.36
N GLU A 342 -14.77 5.30 -1.72
CA GLU A 342 -15.99 5.86 -2.29
C GLU A 342 -15.67 6.75 -3.50
N ASP A 343 -16.60 6.87 -4.44
CA ASP A 343 -16.37 7.58 -5.71
C ASP A 343 -16.05 9.07 -5.51
N ASP A 344 -16.67 9.74 -4.53
CA ASP A 344 -16.38 11.14 -4.21
C ASP A 344 -14.99 11.33 -3.58
N GLU A 345 -14.51 10.34 -2.80
CA GLU A 345 -13.12 10.31 -2.33
C GLU A 345 -12.16 10.16 -3.51
N VAL A 346 -12.44 9.27 -4.48
CA VAL A 346 -11.59 9.08 -5.68
C VAL A 346 -11.55 10.35 -6.54
N MET A 347 -12.69 11.03 -6.73
CA MET A 347 -12.75 12.28 -7.46
C MET A 347 -12.03 13.44 -6.76
N SER A 348 -11.84 13.35 -5.43
CA SER A 348 -11.13 14.38 -4.66
C SER A 348 -9.63 14.47 -4.98
N PHE A 349 -9.00 13.36 -5.38
CA PHE A 349 -7.56 13.33 -5.70
C PHE A 349 -7.22 14.32 -6.80
N SER A 350 -6.01 14.87 -6.72
CA SER A 350 -5.55 15.89 -7.64
C SER A 350 -5.54 15.38 -9.10
N PRO A 351 -5.70 16.27 -10.09
CA PRO A 351 -5.53 15.90 -11.49
C PRO A 351 -4.08 15.43 -11.76
N PRO A 352 -3.81 14.82 -12.93
CA PRO A 352 -2.45 14.50 -13.35
C PRO A 352 -1.50 15.70 -13.19
N PRO A 353 -0.31 15.51 -12.60
CA PRO A 353 0.63 16.61 -12.38
C PRO A 353 1.24 17.08 -13.71
N THR A 354 1.63 18.35 -13.75
CA THR A 354 2.32 18.94 -14.90
C THR A 354 3.81 18.62 -14.83
N PHE A 355 4.35 18.01 -15.88
CA PHE A 355 5.79 17.68 -15.99
C PHE A 355 6.59 18.72 -16.79
N GLU A 356 5.90 19.69 -17.40
CA GLU A 356 6.48 20.65 -18.33
C GLU A 356 6.45 22.08 -17.79
N THR A 357 7.43 22.86 -18.24
CA THR A 357 7.55 24.31 -18.03
C THR A 357 8.48 24.86 -19.13
N ASP A 358 8.19 26.07 -19.61
CA ASP A 358 8.98 26.75 -20.66
C ASP A 358 10.38 27.16 -20.15
N PHE A 359 10.54 27.31 -18.84
CA PHE A 359 11.78 27.70 -18.20
C PHE A 359 12.18 26.70 -17.12
N PHE A 360 13.38 26.13 -17.22
CA PHE A 360 13.94 25.19 -16.26
C PHE A 360 15.47 25.32 -16.18
N ASP A 361 16.02 25.01 -15.00
CA ASP A 361 17.45 24.88 -14.74
C ASP A 361 17.92 23.43 -14.89
N ILE A 362 17.07 22.47 -14.52
CA ILE A 362 17.37 21.02 -14.57
C ILE A 362 16.20 20.27 -15.22
N ASP A 363 16.51 19.38 -16.16
CA ASP A 363 15.59 18.39 -16.71
C ASP A 363 15.88 17.03 -16.05
N ALA A 364 14.89 16.47 -15.34
CA ALA A 364 15.05 15.27 -14.54
C ALA A 364 14.69 13.96 -15.26
N ILE A 365 14.16 13.99 -16.50
CA ILE A 365 13.55 12.81 -17.16
C ILE A 365 14.48 11.58 -17.19
N ASN A 366 15.78 11.79 -17.39
CA ASN A 366 16.79 10.72 -17.48
C ASN A 366 17.81 10.75 -16.33
N LEU A 367 17.52 11.49 -15.25
CA LEU A 367 18.42 11.57 -14.10
C LEU A 367 17.99 10.57 -13.03
N SER A 368 18.99 9.88 -12.49
CA SER A 368 18.85 9.14 -11.23
C SER A 368 18.62 10.10 -10.05
N SER A 369 18.25 9.53 -8.90
CA SER A 369 18.06 10.32 -7.68
C SER A 369 19.36 10.97 -7.23
N GLU A 370 20.48 10.24 -7.30
CA GLU A 370 21.80 10.78 -6.97
C GLU A 370 22.21 11.93 -7.91
N GLU A 371 22.07 11.75 -9.22
CA GLU A 371 22.44 12.78 -10.21
C GLU A 371 21.61 14.05 -10.07
N LEU A 372 20.30 13.92 -9.84
CA LEU A 372 19.42 15.08 -9.64
C LEU A 372 19.82 15.87 -8.39
N ASN A 373 20.09 15.18 -7.27
CA ASN A 373 20.51 15.82 -6.03
C ASN A 373 21.87 16.51 -6.17
N SER A 374 22.84 15.88 -6.84
CA SER A 374 24.14 16.50 -7.12
C SER A 374 24.01 17.78 -7.96
N ARG A 375 23.18 17.76 -9.01
CA ARG A 375 22.94 18.97 -9.83
C ARG A 375 22.23 20.08 -9.06
N LEU A 376 21.29 19.72 -8.19
CA LEU A 376 20.60 20.67 -7.32
C LEU A 376 21.59 21.36 -6.37
N GLU A 377 22.55 20.62 -5.80
CA GLU A 377 23.63 21.19 -4.99
C GLU A 377 24.53 22.13 -5.80
N GLU A 378 24.98 21.69 -6.98
CA GLU A 378 25.88 22.47 -7.85
C GLU A 378 25.28 23.81 -8.29
N LEU A 379 23.96 23.87 -8.48
CA LEU A 379 23.25 25.07 -8.92
C LEU A 379 22.66 25.90 -7.78
N SER A 380 22.82 25.47 -6.52
CA SER A 380 22.24 26.14 -5.34
C SER A 380 22.63 27.61 -5.20
N TRP A 381 23.79 28.02 -5.73
CA TRP A 381 24.24 29.41 -5.72
C TRP A 381 23.30 30.39 -6.45
N LYS A 382 22.41 29.90 -7.34
CA LYS A 382 21.42 30.73 -8.02
C LYS A 382 20.34 31.28 -7.09
N GLY A 383 20.15 30.69 -5.91
CA GLY A 383 19.12 31.08 -4.94
C GLY A 383 17.69 30.66 -5.31
N LYS A 384 17.38 30.49 -6.60
CA LYS A 384 16.14 29.91 -7.11
C LYS A 384 16.42 28.92 -8.23
N LEU A 385 15.78 27.76 -8.19
CA LEU A 385 15.92 26.69 -9.19
C LEU A 385 14.57 26.17 -9.64
N THR A 386 14.47 25.86 -10.93
CA THR A 386 13.31 25.18 -11.52
C THR A 386 13.72 23.84 -12.12
N ILE A 387 13.04 22.78 -11.72
CA ILE A 387 13.32 21.40 -12.13
C ILE A 387 12.06 20.82 -12.76
N LYS A 388 12.18 20.37 -14.01
CA LYS A 388 11.08 19.76 -14.76
C LYS A 388 11.23 18.25 -14.90
N GLY A 389 10.15 17.57 -15.25
CA GLY A 389 10.16 16.14 -15.54
C GLY A 389 10.50 15.25 -14.35
N VAL A 390 10.23 15.71 -13.13
CA VAL A 390 10.46 14.89 -11.93
C VAL A 390 9.44 13.75 -11.92
N ASN A 391 9.91 12.51 -11.88
CA ASN A 391 9.07 11.32 -11.84
C ASN A 391 9.74 10.25 -10.97
N GLY A 392 9.53 10.33 -9.65
CA GLY A 392 9.98 9.32 -8.70
C GLY A 392 11.41 9.48 -8.16
N GLN A 393 12.17 10.49 -8.57
CA GLN A 393 13.48 10.78 -7.96
C GLN A 393 13.33 11.10 -6.48
N ARG A 394 14.14 10.45 -5.65
CA ARG A 394 14.02 10.42 -4.18
C ARG A 394 15.01 11.36 -3.50
N PHE A 395 14.79 11.59 -2.21
CA PHE A 395 15.72 12.32 -1.33
C PHE A 395 16.01 13.76 -1.76
N ILE A 396 15.19 14.33 -2.63
CA ILE A 396 15.40 15.67 -3.20
C ILE A 396 15.52 16.68 -2.05
N GLY A 397 16.69 17.31 -1.94
CA GLY A 397 16.98 18.35 -0.97
C GLY A 397 17.54 17.89 0.39
N ASN A 398 17.66 16.58 0.64
CA ASN A 398 18.10 16.06 1.94
C ASN A 398 19.56 16.38 2.28
N THR A 399 20.39 16.63 1.26
CA THR A 399 21.81 16.96 1.43
C THR A 399 22.06 18.45 1.68
N LEU A 400 21.10 19.32 1.35
CA LEU A 400 21.24 20.78 1.49
C LEU A 400 21.61 21.22 2.92
N PRO A 401 20.94 20.74 3.99
CA PRO A 401 21.27 21.14 5.36
C PRO A 401 22.70 20.77 5.74
N PHE A 402 23.15 19.57 5.37
CA PHE A 402 24.51 19.10 5.65
C PHE A 402 25.58 19.96 4.95
N LYS A 403 25.25 20.54 3.80
CA LYS A 403 26.10 21.49 3.06
C LYS A 403 25.98 22.94 3.57
N GLY A 404 25.14 23.21 4.55
CA GLY A 404 24.87 24.55 5.07
C GLY A 404 24.09 25.44 4.11
N ILE A 405 23.43 24.87 3.08
CA ILE A 405 22.64 25.63 2.11
C ILE A 405 21.29 25.98 2.73
N LYS A 406 20.99 27.28 2.83
CA LYS A 406 19.75 27.84 3.36
C LYS A 406 19.25 28.96 2.45
N GLY A 407 17.93 29.19 2.44
CA GLY A 407 17.30 30.22 1.62
C GLY A 407 17.18 29.88 0.13
N LEU A 408 17.45 28.64 -0.27
CA LEU A 408 17.23 28.18 -1.64
C LEU A 408 15.73 27.96 -1.88
N GLU A 409 15.23 28.49 -3.00
CA GLU A 409 13.87 28.25 -3.50
C GLU A 409 13.92 27.24 -4.65
N VAL A 410 13.19 26.12 -4.53
CA VAL A 410 13.19 25.05 -5.54
C VAL A 410 11.77 24.77 -6.02
N HIS A 411 11.54 24.92 -7.32
CA HIS A 411 10.30 24.54 -7.99
C HIS A 411 10.46 23.18 -8.67
N LEU A 412 9.62 22.21 -8.32
CA LEU A 412 9.63 20.85 -8.84
C LEU A 412 8.34 20.59 -9.62
N TYR A 413 8.43 20.24 -10.90
CA TYR A 413 7.29 19.92 -11.74
C TYR A 413 7.22 18.40 -11.98
N GLY A 414 6.12 17.77 -11.56
CA GLY A 414 5.85 16.34 -11.75
C GLY A 414 5.53 15.57 -10.45
N VAL A 415 5.95 14.30 -10.40
CA VAL A 415 5.79 13.42 -9.22
C VAL A 415 7.12 13.27 -8.52
N VAL A 416 7.25 13.88 -7.35
CA VAL A 416 8.44 13.84 -6.50
C VAL A 416 8.47 12.52 -5.72
N GLY A 417 9.60 11.82 -5.77
CA GLY A 417 9.77 10.53 -5.07
C GLY A 417 9.88 10.66 -3.55
N ASN A 418 10.00 9.52 -2.88
CA ASN A 418 9.96 9.45 -1.42
C ASN A 418 11.08 10.27 -0.75
N SER A 419 10.82 10.61 0.52
CA SER A 419 11.81 11.21 1.42
C SER A 419 12.36 12.55 0.94
N MET A 420 11.54 13.33 0.22
CA MET A 420 11.90 14.68 -0.22
C MET A 420 11.82 15.70 0.93
N ALA A 421 12.78 16.63 0.95
CA ALA A 421 12.91 17.70 1.94
C ALA A 421 13.03 17.20 3.40
N ASN A 422 13.49 15.97 3.60
CA ASN A 422 13.79 15.48 4.94
C ASN A 422 14.98 16.28 5.50
N LEU A 423 14.97 16.52 6.81
CA LEU A 423 15.96 17.32 7.54
C LEU A 423 16.03 18.80 7.11
N ASN A 424 15.13 19.30 6.25
CA ASN A 424 15.17 20.68 5.79
C ASN A 424 15.15 21.67 6.98
N GLU A 425 15.99 22.70 6.94
CA GLU A 425 16.13 23.68 8.02
C GLU A 425 15.78 25.11 7.60
N GLY A 426 15.68 25.40 6.31
CA GLY A 426 15.58 26.78 5.85
C GLY A 426 15.45 26.99 4.34
N ASN A 427 15.21 25.94 3.56
CA ASN A 427 14.94 26.05 2.14
C ASN A 427 13.43 25.99 1.88
N THR A 428 13.01 26.54 0.74
CA THR A 428 11.61 26.56 0.31
C THR A 428 11.45 25.68 -0.91
N PHE A 429 10.49 24.75 -0.87
CA PHE A 429 10.16 23.89 -1.99
C PHE A 429 8.72 24.11 -2.43
N HIS A 430 8.53 24.29 -3.74
CA HIS A 430 7.22 24.34 -4.38
C HIS A 430 7.10 23.13 -5.32
N VAL A 431 6.16 22.24 -5.04
CA VAL A 431 5.89 21.05 -5.85
C VAL A 431 4.64 21.29 -6.68
N HIS A 432 4.83 21.52 -7.97
CA HIS A 432 3.78 21.63 -8.98
C HIS A 432 3.37 20.22 -9.44
N GLY A 433 2.76 19.49 -8.52
CA GLY A 433 2.36 18.10 -8.68
C GLY A 433 2.24 17.37 -7.35
N ASN A 434 2.61 16.09 -7.33
CA ASN A 434 2.42 15.21 -6.17
C ASN A 434 3.76 14.88 -5.50
N VAL A 435 3.72 14.58 -4.19
CA VAL A 435 4.86 14.01 -3.45
C VAL A 435 4.53 12.60 -2.96
N GLN A 436 5.49 11.67 -3.09
CA GLN A 436 5.37 10.32 -2.57
C GLN A 436 5.69 10.25 -1.06
N ASP A 437 5.80 9.03 -0.51
CA ASP A 437 5.81 8.80 0.95
C ASP A 437 6.98 9.49 1.66
N ASP A 438 6.82 9.70 2.97
CA ASP A 438 7.89 10.14 3.88
C ASP A 438 8.48 11.52 3.55
N CYS A 439 7.69 12.40 2.92
CA CYS A 439 8.11 13.77 2.65
C CYS A 439 8.23 14.59 3.95
N CYS A 440 9.28 15.41 4.08
CA CYS A 440 9.55 16.29 5.21
C CYS A 440 9.82 15.61 6.55
N ASP A 441 10.37 14.39 6.56
CA ASP A 441 10.79 13.74 7.81
C ASP A 441 11.85 14.59 8.53
N THR A 442 11.67 14.77 9.84
CA THR A 442 12.61 15.48 10.72
C THR A 442 12.91 16.91 10.21
N MET A 443 11.99 17.55 9.47
CA MET A 443 12.17 18.94 9.04
C MET A 443 12.16 19.88 10.26
N HIS A 444 13.14 20.79 10.33
CA HIS A 444 13.39 21.69 11.46
C HIS A 444 13.17 23.19 11.13
N GLY A 445 12.90 23.52 9.87
CA GLY A 445 12.61 24.86 9.40
C GLY A 445 12.43 24.92 7.89
N GLY A 446 12.19 26.11 7.35
CA GLY A 446 11.88 26.29 5.92
C GLY A 446 10.40 26.02 5.60
N LYS A 447 10.12 25.80 4.32
CA LYS A 447 8.75 25.69 3.81
C LYS A 447 8.64 24.66 2.69
N VAL A 448 7.56 23.89 2.68
CA VAL A 448 7.21 22.99 1.57
C VAL A 448 5.75 23.22 1.20
N VAL A 449 5.50 23.48 -0.08
CA VAL A 449 4.16 23.70 -0.64
C VAL A 449 3.94 22.69 -1.75
N VAL A 450 2.90 21.86 -1.64
CA VAL A 450 2.53 20.85 -2.62
C VAL A 450 1.19 21.24 -3.24
N ASP A 451 1.17 21.47 -4.56
CA ASP A 451 -0.04 21.85 -5.29
C ASP A 451 -1.03 20.69 -5.46
N GLY A 452 -0.50 19.46 -5.54
CA GLY A 452 -1.30 18.24 -5.64
C GLY A 452 -1.41 17.51 -4.30
N ASP A 453 -1.33 16.19 -4.37
CA ASP A 453 -1.50 15.29 -3.24
C ASP A 453 -0.16 14.86 -2.63
N ALA A 454 -0.16 14.63 -1.33
CA ALA A 454 0.90 13.93 -0.60
C ALA A 454 0.50 12.48 -0.30
N ARG A 455 1.45 11.55 -0.35
CA ARG A 455 1.22 10.16 0.03
C ARG A 455 1.44 9.96 1.54
N ASP A 456 1.80 8.75 1.97
CA ASP A 456 1.78 8.38 3.38
C ASP A 456 2.96 9.02 4.14
N VAL A 457 2.81 9.24 5.45
CA VAL A 457 3.88 9.60 6.38
C VAL A 457 4.51 10.99 6.14
N ILE A 458 3.79 11.92 5.53
CA ILE A 458 4.27 13.32 5.42
C ILE A 458 4.45 13.96 6.81
N GLY A 459 5.57 14.65 7.01
CA GLY A 459 5.87 15.37 8.25
C GLY A 459 6.17 14.43 9.43
N GLN A 460 6.72 13.24 9.16
CA GLN A 460 7.23 12.38 10.23
C GLN A 460 8.24 13.14 11.09
N THR A 461 8.11 13.04 12.41
CA THR A 461 8.98 13.70 13.39
C THR A 461 9.21 15.20 13.15
N PHE A 462 8.32 15.88 12.43
CA PHE A 462 8.43 17.28 12.03
C PHE A 462 8.54 18.21 13.24
N GLN A 463 9.56 19.10 13.24
CA GLN A 463 9.94 19.89 14.42
C GLN A 463 9.84 21.40 14.25
N GLY A 464 9.82 21.91 13.02
CA GLY A 464 9.67 23.34 12.77
C GLY A 464 9.60 23.67 11.29
N GLY A 465 8.99 24.81 10.98
CA GLY A 465 8.72 25.23 9.60
C GLY A 465 7.26 25.04 9.22
N VAL A 466 6.98 25.13 7.92
CA VAL A 466 5.61 25.06 7.40
C VAL A 466 5.51 24.07 6.25
N ILE A 467 4.54 23.16 6.32
CA ILE A 467 4.17 22.26 5.24
C ILE A 467 2.73 22.58 4.84
N VAL A 468 2.50 22.85 3.55
CA VAL A 468 1.17 23.08 2.98
C VAL A 468 0.95 22.07 1.86
N VAL A 469 -0.10 21.26 1.96
CA VAL A 469 -0.56 20.38 0.88
C VAL A 469 -1.93 20.88 0.43
N LYS A 470 -2.09 21.24 -0.84
CA LYS A 470 -3.37 21.72 -1.37
C LYS A 470 -4.36 20.58 -1.63
N GLY A 471 -3.86 19.42 -2.06
CA GLY A 471 -4.63 18.21 -2.25
C GLY A 471 -4.75 17.35 -1.01
N ASN A 472 -4.93 16.04 -1.23
CA ASN A 472 -5.10 15.04 -0.18
C ASN A 472 -3.76 14.64 0.44
N ALA A 473 -3.79 14.11 1.67
CA ALA A 473 -2.63 13.48 2.31
C ALA A 473 -2.95 12.05 2.76
N GLY A 474 -1.93 11.18 2.78
CA GLY A 474 -2.08 9.76 3.06
C GLY A 474 -2.26 9.41 4.53
N ASN A 475 -1.79 8.23 4.90
CA ASN A 475 -1.85 7.65 6.24
C ASN A 475 -0.72 8.20 7.13
N ARG A 476 -0.91 8.30 8.45
CA ARG A 476 0.13 8.73 9.44
C ARG A 476 0.75 10.11 9.20
N VAL A 477 -0.04 11.03 8.68
CA VAL A 477 0.33 12.44 8.51
C VAL A 477 0.72 13.04 9.87
N GLY A 478 1.90 13.62 9.98
CA GLY A 478 2.39 14.27 11.22
C GLY A 478 2.72 13.30 12.35
N ILE A 479 3.00 12.03 12.07
CA ILE A 479 3.39 11.06 13.09
C ILE A 479 4.64 11.54 13.85
N GLN A 480 4.58 11.54 15.18
CA GLN A 480 5.65 12.00 16.08
C GLN A 480 6.10 13.46 15.89
N MET A 481 5.30 14.30 15.21
CA MET A 481 5.50 15.75 15.11
C MET A 481 5.61 16.35 16.51
N ARG A 482 6.59 17.25 16.73
CA ARG A 482 6.93 17.73 18.07
C ARG A 482 7.48 19.15 18.07
N GLU A 483 7.15 19.92 19.09
CA GLU A 483 7.79 21.22 19.32
C GLU A 483 9.16 21.01 19.98
N TYR A 484 10.15 21.79 19.57
CA TYR A 484 11.47 21.78 20.20
C TYR A 484 11.97 23.21 20.39
N GLN A 485 12.21 23.58 21.65
CA GLN A 485 12.63 24.93 22.04
C GLN A 485 11.67 26.01 21.53
N ASN A 486 12.14 26.92 20.68
CA ASN A 486 11.37 27.99 20.07
C ASN A 486 10.83 27.63 18.67
N LYS A 487 11.00 26.38 18.23
CA LYS A 487 10.52 25.91 16.93
C LYS A 487 9.16 25.25 17.07
N LYS A 488 8.22 25.75 16.26
CA LYS A 488 6.86 25.23 16.17
C LYS A 488 6.57 24.77 14.74
N PRO A 489 6.21 23.49 14.53
CA PRO A 489 5.85 22.98 13.21
C PRO A 489 4.37 23.27 12.88
N TYR A 490 4.11 23.62 11.63
CA TYR A 490 2.77 23.88 11.09
C TYR A 490 2.50 23.03 9.86
N LEU A 491 1.44 22.21 9.91
CA LEU A 491 1.06 21.29 8.85
C LEU A 491 -0.38 21.60 8.40
N ILE A 492 -0.56 22.03 7.15
CA ILE A 492 -1.85 22.49 6.64
C ILE A 492 -2.23 21.67 5.41
N ILE A 493 -3.36 20.97 5.49
CA ILE A 493 -3.86 20.10 4.43
C ILE A 493 -5.19 20.64 3.90
N GLY A 494 -5.24 20.91 2.59
CA GLY A 494 -6.42 21.40 1.88
C GLY A 494 -7.42 20.30 1.54
N GLY A 495 -6.98 19.06 1.32
CA GLY A 495 -7.83 17.90 1.03
C GLY A 495 -8.16 17.03 2.25
N MET A 496 -8.48 15.78 1.98
CA MET A 496 -8.75 14.76 3.01
C MET A 496 -7.45 14.13 3.54
N VAL A 497 -7.55 13.45 4.68
CA VAL A 497 -6.44 12.68 5.29
C VAL A 497 -6.89 11.25 5.63
N ASP A 498 -6.04 10.24 5.46
CA ASP A 498 -6.34 8.87 5.88
C ASP A 498 -6.17 8.68 7.41
N ASP A 499 -5.94 7.45 7.86
CA ASP A 499 -5.88 7.07 9.28
C ASP A 499 -4.61 7.64 9.97
N TYR A 500 -4.62 7.61 11.30
CA TYR A 500 -3.48 7.93 12.18
C TYR A 500 -2.91 9.35 12.03
N LEU A 501 -3.73 10.33 11.63
CA LEU A 501 -3.35 11.75 11.65
C LEU A 501 -2.86 12.18 13.05
N GLY A 502 -1.64 12.69 13.15
CA GLY A 502 -1.04 13.16 14.39
C GLY A 502 -0.75 12.07 15.43
N GLU A 503 -0.52 10.83 14.98
CA GLU A 503 -0.12 9.73 15.87
C GLU A 503 1.15 10.09 16.66
N TYR A 504 1.13 9.94 17.98
CA TYR A 504 2.24 10.31 18.89
C TYR A 504 2.70 11.78 18.79
N MET A 505 1.83 12.70 18.36
CA MET A 505 2.15 14.12 18.28
C MET A 505 2.45 14.71 19.67
N ALA A 506 3.57 15.40 19.80
CA ALA A 506 4.09 15.99 21.03
C ALA A 506 4.22 17.52 20.97
N GLY A 507 3.70 18.15 19.91
CA GLY A 507 3.69 19.60 19.73
C GLY A 507 3.37 19.99 18.29
N GLY A 508 3.03 21.26 18.07
CA GLY A 508 2.77 21.83 16.76
C GLY A 508 1.29 22.06 16.47
N VAL A 509 1.02 22.51 15.25
CA VAL A 509 -0.34 22.80 14.76
C VAL A 509 -0.57 22.06 13.46
N THR A 510 -1.61 21.22 13.44
CA THR A 510 -2.08 20.56 12.22
C THR A 510 -3.47 21.03 11.87
N VAL A 511 -3.73 21.36 10.61
CA VAL A 511 -5.03 21.84 10.12
C VAL A 511 -5.45 21.00 8.92
N VAL A 512 -6.69 20.50 8.94
CA VAL A 512 -7.31 19.79 7.81
C VAL A 512 -8.58 20.52 7.41
N LEU A 513 -8.62 21.01 6.18
CA LEU A 513 -9.72 21.81 5.65
C LEU A 513 -10.68 20.99 4.79
N ASP A 514 -10.19 20.12 3.92
CA ASP A 514 -10.98 19.41 2.89
C ASP A 514 -11.94 20.33 2.13
N LEU A 515 -11.39 21.23 1.32
CA LEU A 515 -12.13 22.31 0.65
C LEU A 515 -13.26 21.83 -0.27
N LYS A 516 -13.23 20.57 -0.70
CA LYS A 516 -14.23 19.95 -1.57
C LYS A 516 -15.42 19.35 -0.82
N SER A 517 -15.39 19.37 0.52
CA SER A 517 -16.43 18.85 1.40
C SER A 517 -17.02 19.96 2.26
N LYS A 518 -18.11 19.67 2.99
CA LYS A 518 -18.62 20.56 4.03
C LYS A 518 -17.84 20.38 5.34
N ASP A 519 -17.60 19.13 5.72
CA ASP A 519 -16.85 18.75 6.92
C ASP A 519 -15.59 18.00 6.49
N ALA A 520 -14.50 18.17 7.25
CA ALA A 520 -13.21 17.55 6.95
C ALA A 520 -13.31 16.03 6.94
N ARG A 521 -13.01 15.39 5.79
CA ARG A 521 -12.84 13.94 5.71
C ARG A 521 -11.47 13.57 6.26
N VAL A 522 -11.50 12.90 7.41
CA VAL A 522 -10.34 12.25 8.02
C VAL A 522 -10.59 10.77 8.25
N GLY A 523 -9.52 9.97 8.25
CA GLY A 523 -9.53 8.57 8.67
C GLY A 523 -9.73 8.37 10.17
N ASN A 524 -9.44 7.17 10.64
CA ASN A 524 -9.57 6.77 12.03
C ASN A 524 -8.31 7.09 12.84
N PHE A 525 -8.42 6.99 14.17
CA PHE A 525 -7.30 7.07 15.11
C PHE A 525 -6.57 8.42 15.18
N VAL A 526 -7.27 9.51 14.85
CA VAL A 526 -6.71 10.87 14.90
C VAL A 526 -6.22 11.20 16.30
N GLY A 527 -4.96 11.62 16.44
CA GLY A 527 -4.34 12.01 17.70
C GLY A 527 -4.09 10.85 18.66
N THR A 528 -4.01 9.60 18.19
CA THR A 528 -3.62 8.45 19.02
C THR A 528 -2.25 8.69 19.63
N GLY A 529 -2.10 8.57 20.95
CA GLY A 529 -0.79 8.81 21.60
C GLY A 529 -0.36 10.27 21.67
N MET A 530 -1.24 11.22 21.31
CA MET A 530 -0.91 12.64 21.33
C MET A 530 -0.72 13.15 22.77
N VAL A 531 0.45 13.74 23.03
CA VAL A 531 0.83 14.32 24.32
C VAL A 531 1.05 15.84 24.26
N GLY A 532 1.09 16.43 23.06
CA GLY A 532 1.25 17.87 22.87
C GLY A 532 0.76 18.37 21.50
N GLY A 533 0.50 19.67 21.40
CA GLY A 533 0.04 20.34 20.18
C GLY A 533 -1.49 20.43 20.03
N LYS A 534 -1.95 20.82 18.82
CA LYS A 534 -3.38 20.90 18.46
C LYS A 534 -3.61 20.45 17.01
N ILE A 535 -4.71 19.72 16.79
CA ILE A 535 -5.21 19.35 15.46
C ILE A 535 -6.57 20.02 15.25
N TYR A 536 -6.70 20.78 14.17
CA TYR A 536 -7.92 21.49 13.80
C TYR A 536 -8.54 20.83 12.57
N LEU A 537 -9.74 20.28 12.73
CA LEU A 537 -10.48 19.64 11.65
C LEU A 537 -11.68 20.51 11.32
N ARG A 538 -11.77 21.02 10.09
CA ARG A 538 -12.91 21.88 9.70
C ARG A 538 -14.22 21.10 9.81
N GLY A 539 -15.25 21.75 10.35
CA GLY A 539 -16.54 21.14 10.54
C GLY A 539 -16.59 20.12 11.69
N LYS A 540 -17.67 19.33 11.73
CA LYS A 540 -17.95 18.41 12.83
C LYS A 540 -17.49 16.98 12.48
N VAL A 541 -16.44 16.52 13.15
CA VAL A 541 -15.91 15.16 12.99
C VAL A 541 -16.47 14.21 14.04
N SER A 542 -16.81 12.99 13.64
CA SER A 542 -17.30 11.96 14.56
C SER A 542 -16.28 11.65 15.65
N PRO A 543 -16.66 11.67 16.95
CA PRO A 543 -15.78 11.31 18.04
C PRO A 543 -15.19 9.91 17.91
N SER A 544 -15.86 8.97 17.23
CA SER A 544 -15.38 7.60 17.01
C SER A 544 -14.07 7.50 16.21
N LYS A 545 -13.71 8.57 15.49
CA LYS A 545 -12.45 8.65 14.73
C LYS A 545 -11.25 9.09 15.56
N LEU A 546 -11.44 9.54 16.81
CA LEU A 546 -10.39 10.13 17.63
C LEU A 546 -9.70 9.10 18.54
N GLY A 547 -8.39 9.02 18.47
CA GLY A 547 -7.59 8.10 19.29
C GLY A 547 -7.91 6.62 19.08
N LEU A 548 -7.15 5.77 19.77
CA LEU A 548 -7.36 4.33 19.73
C LEU A 548 -8.43 3.92 20.76
N GLN A 549 -9.70 4.09 20.41
CA GLN A 549 -10.85 3.72 21.27
C GLN A 549 -11.11 2.20 21.30
N PRO A 550 -11.74 1.64 22.34
CA PRO A 550 -12.10 0.22 22.35
C PRO A 550 -13.16 -0.13 21.29
N PRO A 551 -13.17 -1.35 20.75
CA PRO A 551 -14.30 -1.82 19.94
C PRO A 551 -15.62 -1.75 20.74
N ARG A 552 -16.73 -1.45 20.05
CA ARG A 552 -18.06 -1.31 20.69
C ARG A 552 -18.44 -2.53 21.53
N PHE A 553 -18.14 -3.75 21.07
CA PHE A 553 -18.49 -4.96 21.81
C PHE A 553 -17.71 -5.09 23.13
N GLU A 554 -16.44 -4.63 23.18
CA GLU A 554 -15.65 -4.62 24.42
C GLU A 554 -16.19 -3.59 25.39
N PHE A 555 -16.55 -2.41 24.89
CA PHE A 555 -17.18 -1.38 25.70
C PHE A 555 -18.52 -1.86 26.29
N VAL A 556 -19.38 -2.49 25.48
CA VAL A 556 -20.64 -3.08 25.96
C VAL A 556 -20.39 -4.19 26.99
N ARG A 557 -19.35 -5.01 26.84
CA ARG A 557 -18.97 -6.01 27.85
C ARG A 557 -18.53 -5.35 29.16
N LEU A 558 -17.76 -4.26 29.10
CA LEU A 558 -17.43 -3.48 30.28
C LEU A 558 -18.70 -2.94 30.96
N LEU A 559 -19.63 -2.33 30.22
CA LEU A 559 -20.89 -1.83 30.78
C LEU A 559 -21.69 -2.94 31.48
N LYS A 560 -21.75 -4.15 30.91
CA LYS A 560 -22.37 -5.31 31.56
C LYS A 560 -21.68 -5.66 32.89
N ALA A 561 -20.35 -5.67 32.92
CA ALA A 561 -19.61 -5.94 34.15
C ALA A 561 -19.85 -4.85 35.21
N LEU A 562 -19.87 -3.58 34.82
CA LEU A 562 -20.17 -2.46 35.71
C LEU A 562 -21.59 -2.54 36.30
N LEU A 563 -22.57 -2.99 35.51
CA LEU A 563 -23.93 -3.25 35.98
C LEU A 563 -23.98 -4.39 37.01
N MET A 564 -23.27 -5.50 36.75
CA MET A 564 -23.18 -6.63 37.68
C MET A 564 -22.57 -6.23 39.03
N GLU A 565 -21.59 -5.33 39.01
CA GLU A 565 -20.95 -4.76 40.20
C GLU A 565 -21.74 -3.59 40.82
N LYS A 566 -22.95 -3.30 40.31
CA LYS A 566 -23.85 -2.21 40.75
C LYS A 566 -23.19 -0.81 40.71
N MET A 567 -22.23 -0.62 39.80
CA MET A 567 -21.56 0.68 39.59
C MET A 567 -22.34 1.59 38.64
N ILE A 568 -23.24 1.02 37.84
CA ILE A 568 -24.21 1.72 36.99
C ILE A 568 -25.57 1.02 37.08
N THR A 569 -26.63 1.72 36.72
CA THR A 569 -28.00 1.21 36.63
C THR A 569 -28.31 0.60 35.25
N GLU A 570 -29.41 -0.17 35.14
CA GLU A 570 -29.86 -0.70 33.85
C GLU A 570 -30.20 0.41 32.84
N GLU A 571 -30.76 1.53 33.32
CA GLU A 571 -31.09 2.69 32.50
C GLU A 571 -29.82 3.37 31.96
N GLU A 572 -28.84 3.62 32.83
CA GLU A 572 -27.54 4.13 32.41
C GLU A 572 -26.84 3.20 31.43
N MET A 573 -26.87 1.88 31.64
CA MET A 573 -26.28 0.91 30.72
C MET A 573 -26.94 1.00 29.32
N LYS A 574 -28.27 1.06 29.27
CA LYS A 574 -29.03 1.15 28.02
C LYS A 574 -28.71 2.44 27.26
N ASP A 575 -28.49 3.54 27.97
CA ASP A 575 -28.13 4.81 27.37
C ASP A 575 -26.68 4.85 26.91
N LEU A 576 -25.73 4.48 27.77
CA LEU A 576 -24.30 4.46 27.45
C LEU A 576 -23.97 3.52 26.29
N SER A 577 -24.65 2.36 26.20
CA SER A 577 -24.41 1.38 25.12
C SER A 577 -24.81 1.86 23.71
N LYS A 578 -25.58 2.96 23.63
CA LYS A 578 -25.99 3.59 22.36
C LYS A 578 -25.04 4.69 21.91
N MET A 579 -24.22 5.24 22.81
CA MET A 579 -23.33 6.36 22.56
C MET A 579 -21.97 5.89 22.04
N GLU A 580 -21.24 6.80 21.40
CA GLU A 580 -19.82 6.60 21.11
C GLU A 580 -19.00 6.67 22.40
N TYR A 581 -17.90 5.92 22.46
CA TYR A 581 -17.14 5.74 23.70
C TYR A 581 -16.72 7.07 24.35
N LEU A 582 -16.17 8.02 23.60
CA LEU A 582 -15.78 9.32 24.14
C LEU A 582 -16.95 10.14 24.70
N GLU A 583 -18.14 10.02 24.10
CA GLU A 583 -19.35 10.67 24.61
C GLU A 583 -19.87 10.00 25.88
N ALA A 584 -19.85 8.65 25.89
CA ALA A 584 -20.20 7.87 27.07
C ALA A 584 -19.26 8.20 28.25
N MET A 585 -17.96 8.32 28.01
CA MET A 585 -16.96 8.69 29.02
C MET A 585 -17.16 10.11 29.59
N LYS A 586 -17.73 11.04 28.81
CA LYS A 586 -18.12 12.37 29.31
C LYS A 586 -19.29 12.29 30.29
N LYS A 587 -20.23 11.35 30.10
CA LYS A 587 -21.39 11.15 31.00
C LYS A 587 -21.11 10.29 32.22
N MET A 588 -20.22 9.31 32.11
CA MET A 588 -19.87 8.44 33.24
C MET A 588 -19.28 9.24 34.41
N GLN A 589 -19.49 8.77 35.63
CA GLN A 589 -19.00 9.39 36.86
C GLN A 589 -18.44 8.34 37.83
N GLY A 590 -17.69 8.80 38.83
CA GLY A 590 -17.15 7.96 39.91
C GLY A 590 -16.29 6.78 39.44
N LYS A 591 -16.31 5.69 40.21
CA LYS A 591 -15.49 4.48 39.98
C LYS A 591 -15.70 3.87 38.61
N ALA A 592 -16.93 3.89 38.08
CA ALA A 592 -17.23 3.34 36.75
C ALA A 592 -16.36 4.00 35.66
N LYS A 593 -16.23 5.32 35.71
CA LYS A 593 -15.36 6.08 34.79
C LYS A 593 -13.89 5.74 35.01
N GLU A 594 -13.43 5.67 36.25
CA GLU A 594 -12.04 5.33 36.59
C GLU A 594 -11.64 3.95 36.04
N TYR A 595 -12.49 2.93 36.21
CA TYR A 595 -12.26 1.59 35.65
C TYR A 595 -12.18 1.60 34.13
N ALA A 596 -13.11 2.31 33.47
CA ALA A 596 -13.11 2.43 32.01
C ALA A 596 -11.84 3.11 31.48
N LYS A 597 -11.40 4.19 32.15
CA LYS A 597 -10.14 4.87 31.83
C LYS A 597 -8.93 3.96 32.01
N ARG A 598 -8.84 3.28 33.15
CA ARG A 598 -7.73 2.37 33.44
C ARG A 598 -7.62 1.23 32.43
N LEU A 599 -8.77 0.71 31.97
CA LEU A 599 -8.79 -0.39 31.03
C LEU A 599 -8.41 0.03 29.60
N PHE A 600 -8.85 1.23 29.17
CA PHE A 600 -8.80 1.61 27.75
C PHE A 600 -7.94 2.85 27.43
N GLU A 601 -7.79 3.81 28.34
CA GLU A 601 -7.08 5.08 28.07
C GLU A 601 -5.61 5.03 28.52
N GLU A 602 -5.27 4.36 29.62
CA GLU A 602 -3.93 4.47 30.25
C GLU A 602 -2.75 3.97 29.38
N LYS A 603 -2.98 3.06 28.43
CA LYS A 603 -1.88 2.46 27.64
C LYS A 603 -1.37 3.36 26.51
N VAL A 604 -2.28 3.98 25.78
CA VAL A 604 -1.96 4.71 24.54
C VAL A 604 -2.42 6.17 24.63
N GLY A 605 -3.29 6.54 25.56
CA GLY A 605 -3.89 7.87 25.63
C GLY A 605 -4.94 8.08 24.53
N ILE A 606 -6.07 8.68 24.89
CA ILE A 606 -7.12 9.07 23.95
C ILE A 606 -7.29 10.59 24.03
N PRO A 607 -7.19 11.33 22.91
CA PRO A 607 -7.24 12.78 22.96
C PRO A 607 -8.63 13.28 23.35
N THR A 608 -8.67 14.51 23.84
CA THR A 608 -9.91 15.25 24.08
C THR A 608 -10.23 16.12 22.87
N PHE A 609 -11.51 16.52 22.74
CA PHE A 609 -11.95 17.40 21.66
C PHE A 609 -13.04 18.38 22.11
N GLU A 610 -13.10 19.50 21.38
CA GLU A 610 -14.15 20.52 21.44
C GLU A 610 -14.58 20.92 20.02
N TYR A 611 -15.81 21.42 19.86
CA TYR A 611 -16.31 21.94 18.58
C TYR A 611 -16.60 23.43 18.71
N ARG A 612 -15.75 24.28 18.12
CA ARG A 612 -15.80 25.75 18.28
C ARG A 612 -15.14 26.48 17.12
N GLU A 613 -15.28 27.80 17.10
CA GLU A 613 -14.53 28.68 16.19
C GLU A 613 -13.10 28.84 16.69
N LEU A 614 -12.18 29.19 15.77
CA LEU A 614 -10.82 29.57 16.14
C LEU A 614 -10.85 30.85 16.98
N SER A 615 -9.99 30.92 17.99
CA SER A 615 -9.73 32.21 18.66
C SER A 615 -9.00 33.16 17.72
N GLU A 616 -9.06 34.47 17.99
CA GLU A 616 -8.38 35.49 17.17
C GLU A 616 -6.87 35.22 17.03
N GLY A 617 -6.23 34.74 18.11
CA GLY A 617 -4.83 34.35 18.10
C GLY A 617 -4.56 33.13 17.21
N GLU A 618 -5.36 32.07 17.32
CA GLU A 618 -5.24 30.88 16.48
C GLU A 618 -5.50 31.19 15.00
N PHE A 619 -6.50 32.03 14.70
CA PHE A 619 -6.79 32.46 13.33
C PHE A 619 -5.61 33.21 12.71
N LYS A 620 -5.05 34.20 13.43
CA LYS A 620 -3.90 34.97 12.95
C LYS A 620 -2.65 34.10 12.77
N GLU A 621 -2.40 33.20 13.72
CA GLU A 621 -1.29 32.26 13.68
C GLU A 621 -1.39 31.33 12.45
N ILE A 622 -2.51 30.62 12.30
CA ILE A 622 -2.72 29.68 11.19
C ILE A 622 -2.72 30.40 9.84
N SER A 623 -3.36 31.57 9.75
CA SER A 623 -3.41 32.35 8.50
C SER A 623 -2.01 32.72 8.01
N SER A 624 -1.13 33.17 8.92
CA SER A 624 0.25 33.53 8.55
C SER A 624 1.08 32.36 8.00
N CYS A 625 0.73 31.13 8.36
CA CYS A 625 1.37 29.93 7.81
C CYS A 625 0.75 29.50 6.48
N ALA A 626 -0.48 29.94 6.19
CA ALA A 626 -1.24 29.61 4.98
C ALA A 626 -1.19 30.70 3.90
N ASP A 627 -0.35 31.73 4.02
CA ASP A 627 -0.32 32.92 3.13
C ASP A 627 -0.23 32.60 1.61
N GLU A 628 0.33 31.44 1.24
CA GLU A 628 0.43 30.95 -0.15
C GLU A 628 -0.93 30.60 -0.76
N VAL A 629 -1.93 30.35 0.08
CA VAL A 629 -3.24 29.86 -0.31
C VAL A 629 -4.31 30.77 0.28
N LYS A 630 -4.40 31.99 -0.28
CA LYS A 630 -5.29 33.07 0.18
C LYS A 630 -6.73 32.61 0.39
N GLU A 631 -7.20 31.67 -0.41
CA GLU A 631 -8.54 31.08 -0.31
C GLU A 631 -8.81 30.39 1.04
N TYR A 632 -7.79 29.93 1.78
CA TYR A 632 -7.97 29.27 3.08
C TYR A 632 -8.52 30.21 4.15
N GLY A 633 -8.29 31.52 4.01
CA GLY A 633 -8.73 32.51 4.99
C GLY A 633 -10.24 32.51 5.25
N GLU A 634 -11.06 32.21 4.24
CA GLU A 634 -12.52 32.09 4.41
C GLU A 634 -12.91 30.83 5.18
N TYR A 635 -12.25 29.70 4.88
CA TYR A 635 -12.50 28.42 5.56
C TYR A 635 -12.05 28.43 7.03
N LEU A 636 -11.04 29.24 7.38
CA LEU A 636 -10.58 29.42 8.76
C LEU A 636 -11.57 30.18 9.65
N LYS A 637 -12.60 30.82 9.07
CA LYS A 637 -13.70 31.47 9.83
C LYS A 637 -14.78 30.49 10.25
N GLU A 638 -14.75 29.26 9.75
CA GLU A 638 -15.72 28.22 10.10
C GLU A 638 -15.44 27.61 11.49
N LYS A 639 -16.33 26.72 11.93
CA LYS A 639 -16.14 25.93 13.15
C LYS A 639 -15.26 24.72 12.91
N PHE A 640 -14.48 24.36 13.92
CA PHE A 640 -13.54 23.26 13.89
C PHE A 640 -13.82 22.29 15.03
N THR A 641 -13.66 21.00 14.74
CA THR A 641 -13.38 20.00 15.77
C THR A 641 -11.90 20.13 16.13
N VAL A 642 -11.63 20.68 17.31
CA VAL A 642 -10.28 20.91 17.83
C VAL A 642 -9.91 19.75 18.74
N VAL A 643 -8.87 19.01 18.37
CA VAL A 643 -8.36 17.82 19.07
C VAL A 643 -7.05 18.17 19.77
N TYR A 644 -6.92 17.79 21.03
CA TYR A 644 -5.78 18.10 21.89
C TYR A 644 -5.59 17.03 23.00
N PRO A 645 -4.40 16.94 23.63
CA PRO A 645 -4.12 15.94 24.65
C PRO A 645 -5.08 16.02 25.85
N SER A 646 -5.45 14.86 26.39
CA SER A 646 -6.10 14.77 27.69
C SER A 646 -5.10 15.15 28.79
N LYS A 647 -5.43 16.16 29.61
CA LYS A 647 -4.62 16.59 30.76
C LYS A 647 -4.46 15.52 31.82
#